data_AF-A0A654TDH3-F1
#
_entry.id   AF-A0A654TDH3-F1
#
_cell.length_a   1.000
_cell.length_b   1.000
_cell.length_c   1.000
_cell.angle_alpha   90.00
_cell.angle_beta   90.00
_cell.angle_gamma   90.00
#
_symmetry.space_group_name_H-M   'P 1'
#
loop_
_entity.id
_entity.type
_entity.pdbx_description
1 polymer ?
#
loop_
_entity_poly.entity_id
_entity_poly.type
_entity_poly.pdbx_seq_one_letter_code
_entity_poly.pdbx_strand_id
1 'polypeptide(L)'
;MAGGRPMLRILVRRHRLVGTLPLVSPMLAAGTVILTVVFADQTLSTVLEATRVRAKIGPSQAWYTENLRYYYLILPTVDGSLSRRFGFLITALCLFTAVFIMLRRKRIPSVARGPAWRLMGVIFGTMFFLMFTPTKWVHHFGLFAAVGAAMAALTTVLVSPSVLRWSRNRMAFLAALFFLLALCWATTNGWWYVSSYGVPFNSAMPKIDGITVSTIFFALFAIAAGYAAWLHFAPRGAGEGRLIRALTTAPVPIVAGFMAAVFVASMVAGIVRQYPTYSNGWSNVRAFVGGCGLADDVLVEPDTNAGFMKPLDGDSGSWGPLGPLGGVNPVGFTPNGVPEHTVAEAIVMKPNQPGTDYDWDAPTKLTSPGINGSTVPLPYGLDPARVPLAGTYTTGAQQQSTLVSAWYLLPKPDDGHPLVVVTAAGKIAGNSVLHGYTPGQTVVLEYAMPGPGALVPAGRMVPDDLYGEQPKAWRNLRFARAKMPADAVAVRVVAEDLSLTPEDWIAVTPPRVPDLRSLQEYVGSTQPVLLDWAVGLAFPCQQPMLHANGIAEIPKFRITPDYSAKKLDTDTWEDGTNGGLLGITDLLLRAHVMATYLSRDWARDWGSLRKFDTLVDAPPAQLELGTATRSGLWSPGKIRIGP
;
A
#
# COMPACT_ATOMS: atom_id res chain seq x y z
N MET A 1 -17.57 34.14 4.89
CA MET A 1 -18.99 33.75 4.72
C MET A 1 -19.77 33.70 6.04
N ALA A 2 -19.51 32.76 6.97
CA ALA A 2 -20.31 32.60 8.20
C ALA A 2 -20.41 33.86 9.09
N GLY A 3 -19.37 34.71 9.11
CA GLY A 3 -19.36 35.99 9.84
C GLY A 3 -19.80 37.22 9.04
N GLY A 4 -20.36 37.06 7.83
CA GLY A 4 -20.63 38.18 6.93
C GLY A 4 -21.61 39.21 7.49
N ARG A 5 -22.74 38.77 8.05
CA ARG A 5 -23.75 39.67 8.62
C ARG A 5 -23.24 40.57 9.74
N PRO A 6 -22.57 40.06 10.81
CA PRO A 6 -22.02 40.94 11.83
C PRO A 6 -20.89 41.85 11.30
N MET A 7 -20.10 41.39 10.32
CA MET A 7 -19.06 42.22 9.71
C MET A 7 -19.67 43.38 8.90
N LEU A 8 -20.73 43.13 8.15
CA LEU A 8 -21.42 44.15 7.36
C LEU A 8 -22.03 45.26 8.26
N ARG A 9 -22.52 44.90 9.45
CA ARG A 9 -22.97 45.90 10.44
C ARG A 9 -21.83 46.83 10.89
N ILE A 10 -20.62 46.30 11.05
CA ILE A 10 -19.43 47.09 11.41
C ILE A 10 -19.07 48.01 10.25
N LEU A 11 -19.05 47.48 9.02
CA LEU A 11 -18.78 48.25 7.81
C LEU A 11 -19.77 49.42 7.65
N VAL A 12 -21.07 49.18 7.73
CA VAL A 12 -22.11 50.22 7.61
C VAL A 12 -21.97 51.28 8.72
N ARG A 13 -21.61 50.86 9.94
CA ARG A 13 -21.37 51.80 11.05
C ARG A 13 -20.13 52.67 10.79
N ARG A 14 -19.02 52.07 10.37
CA ARG A 14 -17.75 52.77 10.10
C ARG A 14 -17.82 53.66 8.87
N HIS A 15 -18.59 53.24 7.86
CA HIS A 15 -18.82 53.98 6.63
C HIS A 15 -19.28 55.42 6.88
N ARG A 16 -20.15 55.63 7.88
CA ARG A 16 -20.68 56.95 8.25
C ARG A 16 -19.62 57.91 8.83
N LEU A 17 -18.46 57.40 9.25
CA LEU A 17 -17.39 58.20 9.86
C LEU A 17 -16.30 58.57 8.86
N VAL A 18 -15.95 57.66 7.95
CA VAL A 18 -14.77 57.79 7.08
C VAL A 18 -15.06 57.61 5.60
N GLY A 19 -16.32 57.39 5.20
CA GLY A 19 -16.69 57.08 3.81
C GLY A 19 -16.39 55.63 3.40
N THR A 20 -16.67 55.28 2.15
CA THR A 20 -16.55 53.89 1.64
C THR A 20 -15.14 53.57 1.17
N LEU A 21 -14.53 54.48 0.41
CA LEU A 21 -13.26 54.24 -0.28
C LEU A 21 -12.13 53.81 0.69
N PRO A 22 -11.85 54.49 1.81
CA PRO A 22 -10.77 54.08 2.71
C PRO A 22 -11.07 52.79 3.50
N LEU A 23 -12.30 52.26 3.45
CA LEU A 23 -12.64 50.95 4.02
C LEU A 23 -12.42 49.82 3.01
N VAL A 24 -12.81 50.03 1.74
CA VAL A 24 -12.72 48.99 0.71
C VAL A 24 -11.33 48.89 0.09
N SER A 25 -10.59 50.00 -0.02
CA SER A 25 -9.26 50.00 -0.64
C SER A 25 -8.26 49.07 0.08
N PRO A 26 -8.13 49.08 1.42
CA PRO A 26 -7.24 48.15 2.11
C PRO A 26 -7.71 46.69 2.00
N MET A 27 -9.03 46.45 1.96
CA MET A 27 -9.59 45.09 1.80
C MET A 27 -9.31 44.52 0.41
N LEU A 28 -9.41 45.36 -0.63
CA LEU A 28 -9.05 44.98 -1.99
C LEU A 28 -7.55 44.72 -2.08
N ALA A 29 -6.70 45.63 -1.57
CA ALA A 29 -5.25 45.46 -1.57
C ALA A 29 -4.82 44.18 -0.84
N ALA A 30 -5.39 43.91 0.34
CA ALA A 30 -5.11 42.68 1.08
C ALA A 30 -5.66 41.43 0.38
N GLY A 31 -6.80 41.53 -0.32
CA GLY A 31 -7.41 40.40 -1.03
C GLY A 31 -6.69 40.02 -2.33
N THR A 32 -6.06 40.97 -3.01
CA THR A 32 -5.38 40.76 -4.30
C THR A 32 -3.87 40.54 -4.19
N VAL A 33 -3.28 40.72 -3.01
CA VAL A 33 -1.84 40.52 -2.78
C VAL A 33 -1.36 39.11 -3.15
N ILE A 34 -2.23 38.11 -3.03
CA ILE A 34 -1.93 36.71 -3.38
C ILE A 34 -1.45 36.54 -4.83
N LEU A 35 -1.86 37.44 -5.74
CA LEU A 35 -1.42 37.42 -7.13
C LEU A 35 0.10 37.60 -7.26
N THR A 36 0.72 38.38 -6.37
CA THR A 36 2.17 38.58 -6.36
C THR A 36 2.94 37.33 -5.96
N VAL A 37 2.30 36.42 -5.20
CA VAL A 37 2.87 35.14 -4.79
C VAL A 37 2.62 34.08 -5.86
N VAL A 38 1.41 34.03 -6.43
CA VAL A 38 1.02 33.06 -7.46
C VAL A 38 1.80 33.27 -8.76
N PHE A 39 1.99 34.53 -9.17
CA PHE A 39 2.68 34.91 -10.41
C PHE A 39 4.09 35.47 -10.14
N ALA A 40 4.73 35.02 -9.06
CA ALA A 40 6.09 35.44 -8.70
C ALA A 40 7.14 35.00 -9.74
N ASP A 41 6.90 33.86 -10.40
CA ASP A 41 7.76 33.25 -11.41
C ASP A 41 6.99 32.95 -12.69
N GLN A 42 5.84 32.28 -12.56
CA GLN A 42 5.02 31.87 -13.69
C GLN A 42 4.15 33.01 -14.23
N THR A 43 3.94 33.03 -15.55
CA THR A 43 3.07 34.01 -16.23
C THR A 43 1.62 33.55 -16.31
N LEU A 44 0.70 34.46 -16.65
CA LEU A 44 -0.71 34.13 -16.86
C LEU A 44 -0.91 33.07 -17.96
N SER A 45 -0.23 33.22 -19.10
CA SER A 45 -0.32 32.26 -20.21
C SER A 45 0.14 30.86 -19.80
N THR A 46 1.19 30.76 -18.98
CA THR A 46 1.71 29.47 -18.48
C THR A 46 0.73 28.80 -17.51
N VAL A 47 0.15 29.57 -16.57
CA VAL A 47 -0.86 29.04 -15.64
C VAL A 47 -2.13 28.58 -16.38
N LEU A 48 -2.55 29.31 -17.43
CA LEU A 48 -3.68 28.91 -18.27
C LEU A 48 -3.42 27.58 -18.99
N GLU A 49 -2.25 27.41 -19.61
CA GLU A 49 -1.91 26.16 -20.29
C GLU A 49 -1.77 25.00 -19.30
N ALA A 50 -1.11 25.20 -18.16
CA ALA A 50 -1.02 24.19 -17.10
C ALA A 50 -2.40 23.78 -16.56
N THR A 51 -3.35 24.71 -16.47
CA THR A 51 -4.72 24.43 -16.06
C THR A 51 -5.48 23.66 -17.14
N ARG A 52 -5.31 24.03 -18.42
CA ARG A 52 -5.91 23.32 -19.57
C ARG A 52 -5.46 21.87 -19.62
N VAL A 53 -4.16 21.62 -19.49
CA VAL A 53 -3.59 20.25 -19.53
C VAL A 53 -4.16 19.41 -18.39
N ARG A 54 -4.09 19.88 -17.14
CA ARG A 54 -4.61 19.16 -15.97
C ARG A 54 -6.12 18.90 -16.03
N ALA A 55 -6.89 19.82 -16.59
CA ALA A 55 -8.33 19.67 -16.72
C ALA A 55 -8.75 18.73 -17.86
N LYS A 56 -7.89 18.53 -18.87
CA LYS A 56 -8.17 17.67 -20.03
C LYS A 56 -7.66 16.24 -19.85
N ILE A 57 -6.55 16.05 -19.14
CA ILE A 57 -5.94 14.74 -18.87
C ILE A 57 -6.37 14.21 -17.50
N GLY A 58 -5.99 14.92 -16.44
CA GLY A 58 -6.00 14.39 -15.08
C GLY A 58 -7.41 14.18 -14.51
N PRO A 59 -7.53 13.41 -13.41
CA PRO A 59 -8.83 13.13 -12.81
C PRO A 59 -9.50 14.43 -12.32
N SER A 60 -10.49 14.89 -13.08
CA SER A 60 -11.25 16.12 -12.81
C SER A 60 -12.74 15.80 -12.78
N GLN A 61 -13.22 15.42 -11.60
CA GLN A 61 -14.58 15.00 -11.37
C GLN A 61 -15.55 16.19 -11.28
N ALA A 62 -16.72 16.04 -11.88
CA ALA A 62 -17.78 17.06 -11.80
C ALA A 62 -18.34 17.21 -10.38
N TRP A 63 -18.93 18.37 -10.08
CA TRP A 63 -19.45 18.70 -8.74
C TRP A 63 -20.56 17.74 -8.27
N TYR A 64 -21.37 17.20 -9.17
CA TYR A 64 -22.49 16.30 -8.84
C TYR A 64 -22.04 14.88 -8.48
N THR A 65 -20.74 14.57 -8.56
CA THR A 65 -20.15 13.27 -8.18
C THR A 65 -19.54 13.29 -6.76
N GLU A 66 -19.88 14.29 -5.94
CA GLU A 66 -19.37 14.41 -4.57
C GLU A 66 -19.74 13.19 -3.67
N ASN A 67 -20.75 12.41 -4.05
CA ASN A 67 -21.07 11.14 -3.40
C ASN A 67 -19.91 10.14 -3.36
N LEU A 68 -19.01 10.17 -4.37
CA LEU A 68 -17.84 9.29 -4.45
C LEU A 68 -16.93 9.43 -3.21
N ARG A 69 -16.79 10.63 -2.66
CA ARG A 69 -15.95 10.88 -1.47
C ARG A 69 -16.42 10.08 -0.26
N TYR A 70 -17.74 9.92 -0.12
CA TYR A 70 -18.36 9.17 0.98
C TYR A 70 -18.42 7.68 0.67
N TYR A 71 -18.59 7.31 -0.60
CA TYR A 71 -18.52 5.92 -1.06
C TYR A 71 -17.15 5.31 -0.74
N TYR A 72 -16.05 5.97 -1.10
CA TYR A 72 -14.69 5.49 -0.81
C TYR A 72 -14.42 5.33 0.69
N LEU A 73 -15.03 6.16 1.54
CA LEU A 73 -14.88 6.08 2.99
C LEU A 73 -15.48 4.81 3.61
N ILE A 74 -16.54 4.25 3.02
CA ILE A 74 -17.27 3.08 3.56
C ILE A 74 -16.84 1.74 2.98
N LEU A 75 -15.94 1.73 1.99
CA LEU A 75 -15.36 0.51 1.45
C LEU A 75 -14.41 -0.15 2.47
N PRO A 76 -14.34 -1.50 2.51
CA PRO A 76 -13.43 -2.23 3.40
C PRO A 76 -12.00 -2.26 2.85
N THR A 77 -11.41 -1.09 2.59
CA THR A 77 -10.05 -0.89 2.06
C THR A 77 -9.21 -0.01 2.99
N VAL A 78 -7.92 0.16 2.69
CA VAL A 78 -7.02 1.05 3.46
C VAL A 78 -7.48 2.52 3.40
N ASP A 79 -7.99 3.00 2.26
CA ASP A 79 -8.48 4.39 2.13
C ASP A 79 -9.75 4.65 2.96
N GLY A 80 -10.48 3.59 3.32
CA GLY A 80 -11.68 3.59 4.16
C GLY A 80 -11.52 2.79 5.47
N SER A 81 -10.32 2.75 6.06
CA SER A 81 -10.04 1.98 7.29
C SER A 81 -10.65 2.59 8.56
N LEU A 82 -10.65 1.82 9.66
CA LEU A 82 -11.33 2.22 10.91
C LEU A 82 -10.79 3.54 11.47
N SER A 83 -9.50 3.81 11.28
CA SER A 83 -8.85 5.04 11.75
C SER A 83 -9.26 6.27 10.95
N ARG A 84 -9.58 6.10 9.66
CA ARG A 84 -10.01 7.18 8.75
C ARG A 84 -11.51 7.49 8.86
N ARG A 85 -12.33 6.47 9.15
CA ARG A 85 -13.78 6.65 9.37
C ARG A 85 -14.10 7.48 10.60
N PHE A 86 -13.44 7.19 11.73
CA PHE A 86 -13.82 7.74 13.03
C PHE A 86 -13.85 9.28 13.03
N GLY A 87 -12.80 9.93 12.53
CA GLY A 87 -12.65 11.39 12.61
C GLY A 87 -13.77 12.16 11.90
N PHE A 88 -14.21 11.69 10.73
CA PHE A 88 -15.31 12.31 10.01
C PHE A 88 -16.67 11.98 10.64
N LEU A 89 -16.91 10.70 10.98
CA LEU A 89 -18.19 10.26 11.53
C LEU A 89 -18.50 10.93 12.87
N ILE A 90 -17.51 11.07 13.76
CA ILE A 90 -17.73 11.73 15.06
C ILE A 90 -18.02 13.22 14.89
N THR A 91 -17.39 13.87 13.91
CA THR A 91 -17.66 15.27 13.54
C THR A 91 -19.09 15.43 13.05
N ALA A 92 -19.55 14.56 12.14
CA ALA A 92 -20.91 14.57 11.61
C ALA A 92 -21.95 14.32 12.71
N LEU A 93 -21.75 13.31 13.57
CA LEU A 93 -22.64 13.02 14.70
C LEU A 93 -22.76 14.23 15.63
N CYS A 94 -21.64 14.86 15.98
CA CYS A 94 -21.62 16.03 16.84
C CYS A 94 -22.34 17.22 16.20
N LEU A 95 -22.08 17.50 14.92
CA LEU A 95 -22.70 18.58 14.16
C LEU A 95 -24.23 18.43 14.12
N PHE A 96 -24.73 17.30 13.62
CA PHE A 96 -26.18 17.10 13.45
C PHE A 96 -26.92 17.09 14.78
N THR A 97 -26.35 16.46 15.81
CA THR A 97 -26.94 16.46 17.16
C THR A 97 -27.05 17.88 17.73
N ALA A 98 -26.00 18.69 17.61
CA ALA A 98 -26.01 20.07 18.09
C ALA A 98 -27.03 20.92 17.34
N VAL A 99 -27.15 20.76 16.02
CA VAL A 99 -28.16 21.45 15.20
C VAL A 99 -29.57 21.15 15.71
N PHE A 100 -29.92 19.87 15.94
CA PHE A 100 -31.25 19.52 16.44
C PHE A 100 -31.54 20.13 17.82
N ILE A 101 -30.58 20.10 18.74
CA ILE A 101 -30.73 20.67 20.08
C ILE A 101 -30.92 22.19 20.00
N MET A 102 -30.09 22.89 19.22
CA MET A 102 -30.15 24.36 19.10
C MET A 102 -31.34 24.87 18.28
N LEU A 103 -31.85 24.09 17.32
CA LEU A 103 -33.09 24.40 16.62
C LEU A 103 -34.30 24.31 17.55
N ARG A 104 -34.34 23.28 18.41
CA ARG A 104 -35.42 23.08 19.38
C ARG A 104 -35.33 24.04 20.57
N ARG A 105 -34.16 24.17 21.21
CA ARG A 105 -33.92 25.05 22.36
C ARG A 105 -33.30 26.37 21.90
N LYS A 106 -34.15 27.39 21.72
CA LYS A 106 -33.73 28.70 21.19
C LYS A 106 -32.69 29.43 22.04
N ARG A 107 -32.74 29.24 23.37
CA ARG A 107 -31.81 29.77 24.37
C ARG A 107 -31.35 28.62 25.26
N ILE A 108 -30.04 28.43 25.35
CA ILE A 108 -29.42 27.45 26.24
C ILE A 108 -28.57 28.26 27.22
N PRO A 109 -28.80 28.12 28.54
CA PRO A 109 -28.04 28.86 29.54
C PRO A 109 -26.53 28.70 29.33
N SER A 110 -25.80 29.81 29.42
CA SER A 110 -24.33 29.86 29.33
C SER A 110 -23.70 29.38 28.02
N VAL A 111 -24.50 29.13 26.96
CA VAL A 111 -23.99 28.85 25.61
C VAL A 111 -24.23 30.05 24.71
N ALA A 112 -23.14 30.72 24.31
CA ALA A 112 -23.21 31.87 23.42
C ALA A 112 -23.70 31.47 22.02
N ARG A 113 -24.98 31.75 21.74
CA ARG A 113 -25.66 31.32 20.51
C ARG A 113 -24.97 31.79 19.22
N GLY A 114 -24.50 33.05 19.16
CA GLY A 114 -23.92 33.63 17.95
C GLY A 114 -22.67 32.90 17.45
N PRO A 115 -21.61 32.75 18.28
CA PRO A 115 -20.43 31.95 17.95
C PRO A 115 -20.76 30.49 17.61
N ALA A 116 -21.63 29.83 18.37
CA ALA A 116 -22.02 28.44 18.13
C ALA A 116 -22.64 28.22 16.73
N TRP A 117 -23.55 29.10 16.30
CA TRP A 117 -24.11 29.04 14.94
C TRP A 117 -23.09 29.33 13.85
N ARG A 118 -22.12 30.22 14.10
CA ARG A 118 -21.04 30.49 13.13
C ARG A 118 -20.11 29.29 12.99
N LEU A 119 -19.79 28.58 14.08
CA LEU A 119 -19.01 27.34 14.02
C LEU A 119 -19.70 26.29 13.15
N MET A 120 -20.98 26.01 13.40
CA MET A 120 -21.76 25.07 12.56
C MET A 120 -21.83 25.53 11.11
N GLY A 121 -22.04 26.84 10.88
CA GLY A 121 -22.07 27.42 9.53
C GLY A 121 -20.73 27.35 8.79
N VAL A 122 -19.59 27.38 9.50
CA VAL A 122 -18.26 27.12 8.92
C VAL A 122 -18.19 25.68 8.45
N ILE A 123 -18.59 24.70 9.27
CA ILE A 123 -18.53 23.28 8.91
C ILE A 123 -19.44 22.97 7.72
N PHE A 124 -20.69 23.44 7.73
CA PHE A 124 -21.60 23.28 6.58
C PHE A 124 -21.08 23.96 5.32
N GLY A 125 -20.53 25.17 5.45
CA GLY A 125 -19.89 25.88 4.35
C GLY A 125 -18.72 25.08 3.76
N THR A 126 -17.84 24.54 4.61
CA THR A 126 -16.71 23.70 4.17
C THR A 126 -17.20 22.45 3.45
N MET A 127 -18.19 21.73 3.98
CA MET A 127 -18.77 20.56 3.30
C MET A 127 -19.34 20.92 1.92
N PHE A 128 -20.04 22.05 1.81
CA PHE A 128 -20.58 22.54 0.55
C PHE A 128 -19.48 22.94 -0.44
N PHE A 129 -18.46 23.69 0.00
CA PHE A 129 -17.39 24.13 -0.90
C PHE A 129 -16.49 22.98 -1.35
N LEU A 130 -16.38 21.90 -0.56
CA LEU A 130 -15.63 20.71 -0.94
C LEU A 130 -16.22 20.01 -2.18
N MET A 131 -17.52 20.19 -2.45
CA MET A 131 -18.21 19.69 -3.63
C MET A 131 -17.59 20.20 -4.95
N PHE A 132 -17.00 21.39 -4.94
CA PHE A 132 -16.42 22.04 -6.14
C PHE A 132 -14.91 21.76 -6.30
N THR A 133 -14.36 20.77 -5.59
CA THR A 133 -12.96 20.36 -5.77
C THR A 133 -12.84 19.39 -6.95
N PRO A 134 -11.83 19.49 -7.83
CA PRO A 134 -11.68 18.55 -8.96
C PRO A 134 -11.52 17.09 -8.52
N THR A 135 -10.87 16.83 -7.39
CA THR A 135 -10.60 15.48 -6.86
C THR A 135 -11.45 15.13 -5.64
N LYS A 136 -11.94 13.89 -5.58
CA LYS A 136 -12.94 13.42 -4.60
C LYS A 136 -12.35 12.44 -3.56
N TRP A 137 -11.15 12.74 -3.08
CA TRP A 137 -10.41 11.88 -2.16
C TRP A 137 -10.90 11.95 -0.71
N VAL A 138 -10.75 10.82 0.01
CA VAL A 138 -10.98 10.71 1.45
C VAL A 138 -9.96 11.53 2.26
N HIS A 139 -8.75 11.76 1.71
CA HIS A 139 -7.71 12.58 2.31
C HIS A 139 -8.18 14.00 2.70
N HIS A 140 -9.14 14.57 1.96
CA HIS A 140 -9.64 15.92 2.21
C HIS A 140 -10.43 16.03 3.52
N PHE A 141 -10.86 14.92 4.15
CA PHE A 141 -11.53 14.98 5.44
C PHE A 141 -10.62 15.44 6.59
N GLY A 142 -9.30 15.46 6.40
CA GLY A 142 -8.35 16.03 7.37
C GLY A 142 -8.63 17.51 7.70
N LEU A 143 -9.26 18.25 6.78
CA LEU A 143 -9.67 19.65 6.99
C LEU A 143 -10.59 19.84 8.20
N PHE A 144 -11.34 18.80 8.58
CA PHE A 144 -12.29 18.87 9.68
C PHE A 144 -11.67 18.62 11.06
N ALA A 145 -10.37 18.30 11.16
CA ALA A 145 -9.73 17.99 12.44
C ALA A 145 -9.91 19.12 13.49
N ALA A 146 -9.65 20.36 13.11
CA ALA A 146 -9.72 21.51 14.02
C ALA A 146 -11.17 21.91 14.35
N VAL A 147 -12.02 22.05 13.33
CA VAL A 147 -13.42 22.48 13.52
C VAL A 147 -14.28 21.38 14.14
N GLY A 148 -13.99 20.12 13.85
CA GLY A 148 -14.62 18.95 14.45
C GLY A 148 -14.29 18.81 15.93
N ALA A 149 -13.05 19.10 16.34
CA ALA A 149 -12.68 19.12 17.77
C ALA A 149 -13.48 20.19 18.55
N ALA A 150 -13.58 21.41 18.03
CA ALA A 150 -14.41 22.46 18.64
C ALA A 150 -15.90 22.09 18.67
N MET A 151 -16.39 21.42 17.62
CA MET A 151 -17.76 20.94 17.55
C MET A 151 -18.04 19.84 18.58
N ALA A 152 -17.11 18.90 18.78
CA ALA A 152 -17.21 17.85 19.78
C ALA A 152 -17.24 18.41 21.21
N ALA A 153 -16.43 19.44 21.50
CA ALA A 153 -16.46 20.14 22.78
C ALA A 153 -17.82 20.80 23.04
N LEU A 154 -18.36 21.51 22.05
CA LEU A 154 -19.71 22.11 22.14
C LEU A 154 -20.79 21.04 22.33
N THR A 155 -20.75 19.95 21.56
CA THR A 155 -21.74 18.87 21.68
C THR A 155 -21.68 18.20 23.04
N THR A 156 -20.50 17.97 23.60
CA THR A 156 -20.33 17.39 24.95
C THR A 156 -21.07 18.22 26.01
N VAL A 157 -21.02 19.55 25.92
CA VAL A 157 -21.80 20.45 26.80
C VAL A 157 -23.30 20.35 26.50
N LEU A 158 -23.70 20.34 25.23
CA LEU A 158 -25.11 20.32 24.81
C LEU A 158 -25.85 19.02 25.18
N VAL A 159 -25.16 17.88 25.19
CA VAL A 159 -25.74 16.59 25.57
C VAL A 159 -25.57 16.25 27.05
N SER A 160 -24.91 17.13 27.83
CA SER A 160 -24.72 16.94 29.26
C SER A 160 -26.05 16.82 30.02
N PRO A 161 -26.09 16.13 31.17
CA PRO A 161 -27.29 16.03 32.01
C PRO A 161 -27.91 17.39 32.40
N SER A 162 -27.10 18.45 32.47
CA SER A 162 -27.55 19.81 32.81
C SER A 162 -28.39 20.46 31.70
N VAL A 163 -28.08 20.17 30.43
CA VAL A 163 -28.79 20.71 29.26
C VAL A 163 -29.86 19.72 28.78
N LEU A 164 -29.49 18.45 28.63
CA LEU A 164 -30.32 17.36 28.16
C LEU A 164 -30.84 16.52 29.34
N ARG A 165 -31.81 17.10 30.06
CA ARG A 165 -32.28 16.57 31.35
C ARG A 165 -32.83 15.14 31.29
N TRP A 166 -33.68 14.84 30.29
CA TRP A 166 -34.37 13.55 30.22
C TRP A 166 -33.43 12.41 29.81
N SER A 167 -33.30 11.40 30.68
CA SER A 167 -32.47 10.21 30.51
C SER A 167 -32.68 9.50 29.16
N ARG A 168 -33.91 9.45 28.64
CA ARG A 168 -34.22 8.88 27.32
C ARG A 168 -33.36 9.47 26.20
N ASN A 169 -33.21 10.80 26.15
CA ASN A 169 -32.48 11.47 25.08
C ASN A 169 -30.96 11.27 25.21
N ARG A 170 -30.45 11.22 26.44
CA ARG A 170 -29.04 10.90 26.72
C ARG A 170 -28.71 9.47 26.30
N MET A 171 -29.60 8.51 26.60
CA MET A 171 -29.45 7.12 26.18
C MET A 171 -29.57 6.95 24.66
N ALA A 172 -30.45 7.69 23.99
CA ALA A 172 -30.52 7.69 22.53
C ALA A 172 -29.22 8.21 21.88
N PHE A 173 -28.61 9.26 22.45
CA PHE A 173 -27.30 9.74 21.99
C PHE A 173 -26.18 8.72 22.23
N LEU A 174 -26.19 8.04 23.38
CA LEU A 174 -25.24 6.96 23.67
C LEU A 174 -25.41 5.78 22.70
N ALA A 175 -26.65 5.39 22.38
CA ALA A 175 -26.92 4.38 21.36
C ALA A 175 -26.37 4.81 19.99
N ALA A 176 -26.54 6.07 19.60
CA ALA A 176 -25.97 6.58 18.35
C ALA A 176 -24.43 6.52 18.32
N LEU A 177 -23.76 6.74 19.45
CA LEU A 177 -22.30 6.56 19.58
C LEU A 177 -21.89 5.09 19.42
N PHE A 178 -22.61 4.15 20.04
CA PHE A 178 -22.33 2.72 19.86
C PHE A 178 -22.57 2.25 18.43
N PHE A 179 -23.63 2.74 17.78
CA PHE A 179 -23.88 2.45 16.37
C PHE A 179 -22.76 3.00 15.47
N LEU A 180 -22.30 4.23 15.73
CA LEU A 180 -21.16 4.82 15.04
C LEU A 180 -19.90 3.96 15.20
N LEU A 181 -19.61 3.49 16.43
CA LEU A 181 -18.48 2.58 16.68
C LEU A 181 -18.64 1.26 15.93
N ALA A 182 -19.83 0.65 15.94
CA ALA A 182 -20.08 -0.58 15.18
C ALA A 182 -19.78 -0.39 13.69
N LEU A 183 -20.23 0.71 13.08
CA LEU A 183 -19.96 1.05 11.68
C LEU A 183 -18.49 1.34 11.42
N CYS A 184 -17.84 2.04 12.35
CA CYS A 184 -16.43 2.41 12.26
C CYS A 184 -15.50 1.19 12.32
N TRP A 185 -15.82 0.20 13.17
CA TRP A 185 -15.01 -1.01 13.39
C TRP A 185 -15.32 -2.14 12.39
N ALA A 186 -16.28 -1.95 11.48
CA ALA A 186 -16.63 -2.90 10.42
C ALA A 186 -15.76 -2.73 9.16
N THR A 187 -14.43 -2.74 9.34
CA THR A 187 -13.41 -2.65 8.28
C THR A 187 -12.05 -3.08 8.85
N THR A 188 -10.97 -2.99 8.07
CA THR A 188 -9.61 -3.33 8.51
C THR A 188 -8.98 -2.24 9.38
N ASN A 189 -7.90 -2.59 10.10
CA ASN A 189 -6.99 -1.64 10.75
C ASN A 189 -5.80 -1.29 9.83
N GLY A 190 -6.10 -1.10 8.54
CA GLY A 190 -5.09 -0.87 7.50
C GLY A 190 -4.46 0.52 7.53
N TRP A 191 -3.15 0.57 7.30
CA TRP A 191 -2.37 1.79 7.10
C TRP A 191 -1.62 1.75 5.77
N TRP A 192 -1.16 2.91 5.29
CA TRP A 192 -0.52 3.04 3.98
C TRP A 192 0.88 2.42 3.96
N TYR A 193 1.24 1.79 2.82
CA TYR A 193 2.56 1.28 2.48
C TYR A 193 3.32 0.72 3.71
N VAL A 194 4.45 1.31 4.07
CA VAL A 194 5.32 0.89 5.19
C VAL A 194 4.74 1.10 6.59
N SER A 195 3.69 1.91 6.74
CA SER A 195 3.04 2.14 8.04
C SER A 195 2.17 0.95 8.47
N SER A 196 1.87 0.03 7.55
CA SER A 196 1.15 -1.21 7.84
C SER A 196 2.04 -2.28 8.49
N TYR A 197 3.36 -2.11 8.44
CA TYR A 197 4.31 -3.14 8.87
C TYR A 197 4.20 -3.27 10.38
N GLY A 198 3.82 -4.45 10.83
CA GLY A 198 3.71 -4.67 12.26
C GLY A 198 2.31 -4.41 12.86
N VAL A 199 1.36 -3.84 12.12
CA VAL A 199 0.05 -3.51 12.68
C VAL A 199 -0.85 -4.76 12.81
N PRO A 200 -1.57 -4.97 13.93
CA PRO A 200 -2.58 -6.03 14.05
C PRO A 200 -3.81 -5.75 13.17
N PHE A 201 -4.42 -6.81 12.60
CA PHE A 201 -5.63 -6.73 11.77
C PHE A 201 -5.49 -5.79 10.55
N ASN A 202 -4.32 -5.77 9.91
CA ASN A 202 -4.07 -4.89 8.76
C ASN A 202 -4.91 -5.27 7.52
N SER A 203 -5.15 -6.57 7.30
CA SER A 203 -5.86 -7.12 6.13
C SER A 203 -7.21 -7.76 6.45
N ALA A 204 -7.60 -7.81 7.72
CA ALA A 204 -8.85 -8.41 8.17
C ALA A 204 -9.57 -7.50 9.16
N MET A 205 -10.88 -7.72 9.34
CA MET A 205 -11.63 -7.01 10.39
C MET A 205 -11.12 -7.44 11.77
N PRO A 206 -11.02 -6.50 12.74
CA PRO A 206 -10.77 -6.85 14.13
C PRO A 206 -11.79 -7.86 14.66
N LYS A 207 -11.28 -8.99 15.16
CA LYS A 207 -12.05 -10.06 15.79
C LYS A 207 -11.44 -10.41 17.14
N ILE A 208 -12.27 -10.60 18.15
CA ILE A 208 -11.89 -11.09 19.47
C ILE A 208 -12.60 -12.42 19.64
N ASP A 209 -11.82 -13.49 19.80
CA ASP A 209 -12.33 -14.86 20.01
C ASP A 209 -13.37 -15.30 18.95
N GLY A 210 -13.04 -15.07 17.67
CA GLY A 210 -13.91 -15.40 16.52
C GLY A 210 -15.04 -14.39 16.24
N ILE A 211 -15.44 -13.56 17.21
CA ILE A 211 -16.52 -12.57 17.05
C ILE A 211 -15.94 -11.22 16.61
N THR A 212 -16.54 -10.57 15.62
CA THR A 212 -16.10 -9.23 15.20
C THR A 212 -16.37 -8.17 16.26
N VAL A 213 -15.44 -7.24 16.45
CA VAL A 213 -15.61 -6.13 17.40
C VAL A 213 -16.80 -5.24 17.02
N SER A 214 -17.10 -5.12 15.73
CA SER A 214 -18.31 -4.44 15.24
C SER A 214 -19.60 -5.07 15.76
N THR A 215 -19.68 -6.40 15.85
CA THR A 215 -20.85 -7.13 16.40
C THR A 215 -21.02 -6.83 17.88
N ILE A 216 -19.92 -6.76 18.64
CA ILE A 216 -19.96 -6.41 20.06
C ILE A 216 -20.50 -4.99 20.25
N PHE A 217 -19.99 -4.01 19.49
CA PHE A 217 -20.53 -2.64 19.54
C PHE A 217 -21.99 -2.57 19.06
N PHE A 218 -22.38 -3.40 18.11
CA PHE A 218 -23.77 -3.47 17.64
C PHE A 218 -24.71 -4.03 18.72
N ALA A 219 -24.27 -5.03 19.50
CA ALA A 219 -25.02 -5.52 20.66
C ALA A 219 -25.16 -4.44 21.74
N LEU A 220 -24.09 -3.69 22.04
CA LEU A 220 -24.14 -2.56 22.97
C LEU A 220 -25.10 -1.46 22.47
N PHE A 221 -25.11 -1.19 21.17
CA PHE A 221 -26.10 -0.32 20.54
C PHE A 221 -27.53 -0.83 20.77
N ALA A 222 -27.81 -2.11 20.50
CA ALA A 222 -29.14 -2.70 20.67
C ALA A 222 -29.63 -2.61 22.12
N ILE A 223 -28.75 -2.88 23.10
CA ILE A 223 -29.05 -2.74 24.53
C ILE A 223 -29.37 -1.28 24.88
N ALA A 224 -28.52 -0.33 24.46
CA ALA A 224 -28.73 1.09 24.75
C ALA A 224 -30.00 1.64 24.07
N ALA A 225 -30.29 1.22 22.84
CA ALA A 225 -31.48 1.59 22.09
C ALA A 225 -32.75 0.98 22.72
N GLY A 226 -32.72 -0.30 23.10
CA GLY A 226 -33.81 -0.97 23.82
C GLY A 226 -34.11 -0.28 25.15
N TYR A 227 -33.08 0.09 25.91
CA TYR A 227 -33.25 0.84 27.15
C TYR A 227 -33.79 2.26 26.91
N ALA A 228 -33.35 2.95 25.85
CA ALA A 228 -33.91 4.24 25.46
C ALA A 228 -35.39 4.12 25.03
N ALA A 229 -35.78 3.03 24.36
CA ALA A 229 -37.16 2.74 23.99
C ALA A 229 -38.01 2.44 25.23
N TRP A 230 -37.51 1.65 26.18
CA TRP A 230 -38.19 1.42 27.45
C TRP A 230 -38.40 2.73 28.22
N LEU A 231 -37.36 3.58 28.32
CA LEU A 231 -37.47 4.92 28.93
C LEU A 231 -38.44 5.86 28.21
N HIS A 232 -38.81 5.56 26.96
CA HIS A 232 -39.83 6.30 26.23
C HIS A 232 -41.23 6.05 26.81
N PHE A 233 -41.51 4.82 27.23
CA PHE A 233 -42.80 4.39 27.76
C PHE A 233 -42.85 4.39 29.30
N ALA A 234 -41.70 4.45 29.97
CA ALA A 234 -41.60 4.54 31.42
C ALA A 234 -42.05 5.92 31.97
N PRO A 235 -42.52 5.98 33.24
CA PRO A 235 -42.90 7.23 33.87
C PRO A 235 -41.72 8.22 33.95
N ARG A 236 -42.05 9.51 33.90
CA ARG A 236 -41.09 10.61 33.89
C ARG A 236 -40.34 10.65 35.23
N GLY A 237 -39.08 10.20 35.23
CA GLY A 237 -38.27 10.00 36.44
C GLY A 237 -37.55 8.65 36.48
N ALA A 238 -37.94 7.71 35.61
CA ALA A 238 -37.19 6.48 35.40
C ALA A 238 -35.79 6.77 34.79
N GLY A 239 -34.80 5.96 35.19
CA GLY A 239 -33.44 6.04 34.63
C GLY A 239 -32.54 7.14 35.22
N GLU A 240 -32.92 7.77 36.34
CA GLU A 240 -32.13 8.81 37.02
C GLU A 240 -31.07 8.25 38.01
N GLY A 241 -30.75 6.95 37.93
CA GLY A 241 -29.75 6.29 38.77
C GLY A 241 -28.31 6.76 38.51
N ARG A 242 -27.42 6.54 39.50
CA ARG A 242 -26.01 6.94 39.44
C ARG A 242 -25.26 6.38 38.23
N LEU A 243 -25.55 5.13 37.85
CA LEU A 243 -24.89 4.43 36.74
C LEU A 243 -25.14 5.11 35.39
N ILE A 244 -26.42 5.33 35.04
CA ILE A 244 -26.79 5.96 33.75
C ILE A 244 -26.27 7.39 33.68
N ARG A 245 -26.33 8.11 34.80
CA ARG A 245 -25.76 9.46 34.89
C ARG A 245 -24.26 9.45 34.64
N ALA A 246 -23.52 8.50 35.23
CA ALA A 246 -22.07 8.38 35.01
C ALA A 246 -21.72 8.01 33.57
N LEU A 247 -22.46 7.09 32.94
CA LEU A 247 -22.24 6.66 31.55
C LEU A 247 -22.57 7.74 30.51
N THR A 248 -23.40 8.73 30.87
CA THR A 248 -23.90 9.75 29.93
C THR A 248 -23.40 11.17 30.22
N THR A 249 -22.48 11.36 31.17
CA THR A 249 -21.90 12.68 31.47
C THR A 249 -20.99 13.19 30.36
N ALA A 250 -20.07 12.36 29.89
CA ALA A 250 -19.07 12.73 28.88
C ALA A 250 -18.69 11.54 27.98
N PRO A 251 -19.64 10.97 27.21
CA PRO A 251 -19.37 9.78 26.40
C PRO A 251 -18.46 10.06 25.19
N VAL A 252 -18.47 11.28 24.63
CA VAL A 252 -17.63 11.64 23.46
C VAL A 252 -16.13 11.60 23.79
N PRO A 253 -15.63 12.24 24.88
CA PRO A 253 -14.22 12.12 25.27
C PRO A 253 -13.76 10.69 25.55
N ILE A 254 -14.61 9.85 26.17
CA ILE A 254 -14.26 8.45 26.47
C ILE A 254 -14.03 7.68 25.16
N VAL A 255 -14.96 7.79 24.22
CA VAL A 255 -14.85 7.11 22.92
C VAL A 255 -13.65 7.63 22.13
N ALA A 256 -13.43 8.95 22.09
CA ALA A 256 -12.28 9.53 21.40
C ALA A 256 -10.94 9.11 22.03
N GLY A 257 -10.86 9.08 23.36
CA GLY A 257 -9.68 8.60 24.09
C GLY A 257 -9.40 7.12 23.85
N PHE A 258 -10.44 6.28 23.83
CA PHE A 258 -10.33 4.87 23.47
C PHE A 258 -9.77 4.69 22.04
N MET A 259 -10.32 5.39 21.05
CA MET A 259 -9.82 5.31 19.67
C MET A 259 -8.37 5.77 19.55
N ALA A 260 -8.00 6.86 20.22
CA ALA A 260 -6.63 7.34 20.24
C ALA A 260 -5.66 6.32 20.86
N ALA A 261 -6.05 5.69 21.97
CA ALA A 261 -5.26 4.62 22.59
C ALA A 261 -5.08 3.43 21.65
N VAL A 262 -6.12 3.03 20.91
CA VAL A 262 -6.03 1.96 19.89
C VAL A 262 -5.07 2.33 18.77
N PHE A 263 -5.08 3.58 18.30
CA PHE A 263 -4.15 4.04 17.25
C PHE A 263 -2.70 3.98 17.72
N VAL A 264 -2.42 4.46 18.92
CA VAL A 264 -1.07 4.42 19.52
C VAL A 264 -0.64 2.97 19.74
N ALA A 265 -1.51 2.13 20.33
CA ALA A 265 -1.22 0.72 20.57
C ALA A 265 -0.94 -0.05 19.28
N SER A 266 -1.64 0.27 18.19
CA SER A 266 -1.41 -0.34 16.87
C SER A 266 0.02 -0.08 16.36
N MET A 267 0.48 1.17 16.46
CA MET A 267 1.82 1.57 16.04
C MET A 267 2.91 1.01 16.95
N VAL A 268 2.70 1.07 18.27
CA VAL A 268 3.65 0.51 19.25
C VAL A 268 3.81 -0.99 19.07
N ALA A 269 2.69 -1.73 18.92
CA ALA A 269 2.73 -3.17 18.65
C ALA A 269 3.50 -3.48 17.35
N GLY A 270 3.33 -2.62 16.33
CA GLY A 270 4.06 -2.78 15.07
C GLY A 270 5.55 -2.56 15.17
N ILE A 271 5.97 -1.52 15.88
CA ILE A 271 7.39 -1.25 16.15
C ILE A 271 8.02 -2.40 16.94
N VAL A 272 7.37 -2.86 18.01
CA VAL A 272 7.90 -3.90 18.89
C VAL A 272 8.03 -5.23 18.15
N ARG A 273 7.02 -5.65 17.37
CA ARG A 273 7.03 -6.97 16.72
C ARG A 273 7.94 -7.05 15.49
N GLN A 274 8.17 -5.93 14.81
CA GLN A 274 9.02 -5.89 13.61
C GLN A 274 10.51 -5.72 13.93
N TYR A 275 10.88 -5.43 15.17
CA TYR A 275 12.29 -5.28 15.53
C TYR A 275 13.04 -6.61 15.35
N PRO A 276 14.24 -6.65 14.73
CA PRO A 276 15.09 -5.51 14.35
C PRO A 276 14.96 -5.01 12.90
N THR A 277 14.00 -5.51 12.11
CA THR A 277 13.79 -5.04 10.73
C THR A 277 13.06 -3.68 10.68
N TYR A 278 12.70 -3.24 9.47
CA TYR A 278 12.09 -1.94 9.24
C TYR A 278 10.75 -1.78 9.98
N SER A 279 10.67 -0.69 10.74
CA SER A 279 9.41 -0.06 11.14
C SER A 279 9.59 1.46 11.08
N ASN A 280 8.50 2.21 10.89
CA ASN A 280 8.60 3.68 10.84
C ASN A 280 9.27 4.27 12.09
N GLY A 281 8.93 3.75 13.28
CA GLY A 281 9.51 4.22 14.54
C GLY A 281 11.00 3.94 14.63
N TRP A 282 11.43 2.72 14.25
CA TRP A 282 12.84 2.34 14.26
C TRP A 282 13.68 3.09 13.23
N SER A 283 13.15 3.25 12.01
CA SER A 283 13.79 4.03 10.94
C SER A 283 14.03 5.48 11.38
N ASN A 284 13.03 6.14 11.98
CA ASN A 284 13.16 7.52 12.44
C ASN A 284 14.25 7.71 13.50
N VAL A 285 14.42 6.76 14.42
CA VAL A 285 15.50 6.85 15.42
C VAL A 285 16.86 6.51 14.81
N ARG A 286 16.93 5.55 13.89
CA ARG A 286 18.17 5.17 13.18
C ARG A 286 18.65 6.28 12.25
N ALA A 287 17.75 7.11 11.73
CA ALA A 287 18.10 8.26 10.88
C ALA A 287 19.03 9.28 11.57
N PHE A 288 18.99 9.41 12.91
CA PHE A 288 19.88 10.31 13.64
C PHE A 288 21.37 9.93 13.57
N VAL A 289 21.66 8.65 13.31
CA VAL A 289 23.03 8.13 13.22
C VAL A 289 23.40 7.67 11.81
N GLY A 290 22.66 8.12 10.79
CA GLY A 290 22.97 7.88 9.37
C GLY A 290 22.23 6.72 8.70
N GLY A 291 21.01 6.37 9.14
CA GLY A 291 20.19 5.35 8.46
C GLY A 291 19.52 5.84 7.17
N CYS A 292 19.38 4.94 6.18
CA CYS A 292 18.81 5.20 4.85
C CYS A 292 17.38 4.66 4.67
N GLY A 293 16.62 4.54 5.76
CA GLY A 293 15.24 4.05 5.73
C GLY A 293 15.15 2.58 5.31
N LEU A 294 14.30 2.26 4.34
CA LEU A 294 14.13 0.90 3.84
C LEU A 294 15.37 0.38 3.09
N ALA A 295 16.21 1.26 2.54
CA ALA A 295 17.37 0.85 1.75
C ALA A 295 18.40 0.02 2.55
N ASP A 296 18.42 0.17 3.88
CA ASP A 296 19.28 -0.61 4.78
C ASP A 296 18.75 -2.03 5.03
N ASP A 297 17.42 -2.20 5.00
CA ASP A 297 16.75 -3.45 5.39
C ASP A 297 16.27 -4.27 4.18
N VAL A 298 16.23 -3.68 2.98
CA VAL A 298 16.02 -4.41 1.73
C VAL A 298 17.35 -5.02 1.27
N LEU A 299 17.33 -6.33 1.06
CA LEU A 299 18.44 -7.11 0.54
C LEU A 299 18.22 -7.39 -0.94
N VAL A 300 19.24 -7.17 -1.75
CA VAL A 300 19.26 -7.40 -3.20
C VAL A 300 20.25 -8.54 -3.48
N GLU A 301 19.89 -9.40 -4.43
CA GLU A 301 20.76 -10.45 -4.98
C GLU A 301 21.25 -9.98 -6.37
N PRO A 302 22.48 -9.46 -6.52
CA PRO A 302 22.94 -8.85 -7.77
C PRO A 302 23.19 -9.86 -8.92
N ASP A 303 23.78 -11.02 -8.60
CA ASP A 303 23.95 -12.14 -9.52
C ASP A 303 23.21 -13.36 -8.95
N THR A 304 22.04 -13.63 -9.50
CA THR A 304 21.15 -14.72 -9.10
C THR A 304 21.64 -16.11 -9.55
N ASN A 305 22.75 -16.16 -10.31
CA ASN A 305 23.38 -17.41 -10.72
C ASN A 305 24.47 -17.90 -9.75
N ALA A 306 24.83 -17.09 -8.76
CA ALA A 306 25.67 -17.51 -7.65
C ALA A 306 24.85 -18.33 -6.63
N GLY A 307 25.56 -19.06 -5.76
CA GLY A 307 24.93 -19.72 -4.61
C GLY A 307 24.12 -21.00 -4.90
N PHE A 308 24.03 -21.45 -6.15
CA PHE A 308 23.46 -22.77 -6.47
C PHE A 308 24.29 -23.88 -5.82
N MET A 309 23.61 -24.78 -5.11
CA MET A 309 24.29 -25.89 -4.44
C MET A 309 24.69 -26.98 -5.44
N LYS A 310 25.81 -27.64 -5.14
CA LYS A 310 26.20 -28.86 -5.85
C LYS A 310 25.34 -30.04 -5.34
N PRO A 311 24.77 -30.88 -6.23
CA PRO A 311 24.19 -32.14 -5.81
C PRO A 311 25.28 -33.07 -5.27
N LEU A 312 24.94 -33.93 -4.31
CA LEU A 312 25.85 -34.88 -3.69
C LEU A 312 26.28 -35.93 -4.72
N ASP A 313 27.59 -36.14 -4.87
CA ASP A 313 28.22 -36.90 -5.97
C ASP A 313 27.87 -38.41 -6.01
N GLY A 314 27.17 -38.94 -5.00
CA GLY A 314 26.93 -40.38 -4.83
C GLY A 314 25.77 -40.98 -5.64
N ASP A 315 24.88 -40.16 -6.22
CA ASP A 315 23.63 -40.63 -6.84
C ASP A 315 23.61 -40.52 -8.38
N SER A 316 24.72 -40.13 -9.01
CA SER A 316 24.75 -39.70 -10.42
C SER A 316 24.37 -40.77 -11.45
N GLY A 317 24.51 -42.06 -11.11
CA GLY A 317 24.15 -43.17 -11.99
C GLY A 317 22.65 -43.44 -12.11
N SER A 318 21.83 -42.84 -11.25
CA SER A 318 20.37 -43.07 -11.16
C SER A 318 19.53 -41.93 -11.74
N TRP A 319 20.15 -40.82 -12.13
CA TRP A 319 19.46 -39.65 -12.65
C TRP A 319 19.12 -39.82 -14.13
N GLY A 320 17.83 -39.65 -14.47
CA GLY A 320 17.35 -39.67 -15.84
C GLY A 320 17.60 -38.37 -16.62
N PRO A 321 16.88 -38.14 -17.72
CA PRO A 321 17.05 -36.96 -18.59
C PRO A 321 16.83 -35.60 -17.91
N LEU A 322 16.12 -35.56 -16.77
CA LEU A 322 15.92 -34.36 -15.96
C LEU A 322 17.12 -34.02 -15.04
N GLY A 323 18.13 -34.87 -15.01
CA GLY A 323 19.34 -34.67 -14.21
C GLY A 323 19.08 -34.68 -12.69
N PRO A 324 19.97 -34.05 -11.89
CA PRO A 324 19.88 -34.06 -10.43
C PRO A 324 18.60 -33.41 -9.88
N LEU A 325 17.99 -32.48 -10.64
CA LEU A 325 16.71 -31.87 -10.25
C LEU A 325 15.58 -32.90 -10.26
N GLY A 326 15.57 -33.82 -11.23
CA GLY A 326 14.57 -34.89 -11.32
C GLY A 326 14.79 -36.02 -10.30
N GLY A 327 16.04 -36.26 -9.90
CA GLY A 327 16.38 -37.37 -9.01
C GLY A 327 15.98 -38.73 -9.60
N VAL A 328 15.39 -39.59 -8.78
CA VAL A 328 14.98 -40.95 -9.17
C VAL A 328 13.48 -40.96 -9.53
N ASN A 329 13.15 -41.41 -10.74
CA ASN A 329 11.78 -41.54 -11.25
C ASN A 329 10.91 -40.26 -11.15
N PRO A 330 11.29 -39.13 -11.78
CA PRO A 330 10.48 -37.91 -11.82
C PRO A 330 9.26 -38.07 -12.75
N VAL A 331 8.19 -38.72 -12.26
CA VAL A 331 6.97 -38.98 -13.05
C VAL A 331 6.22 -37.68 -13.30
N GLY A 332 5.88 -37.42 -14.56
CA GLY A 332 5.04 -36.29 -14.98
C GLY A 332 5.76 -34.94 -15.11
N PHE A 333 7.01 -34.84 -14.70
CA PHE A 333 7.82 -33.65 -14.92
C PHE A 333 8.55 -33.69 -16.27
N THR A 334 8.67 -32.53 -16.91
CA THR A 334 9.38 -32.35 -18.19
C THR A 334 10.14 -31.01 -18.22
N PRO A 335 11.27 -30.91 -18.95
CA PRO A 335 12.05 -29.67 -19.05
C PRO A 335 11.29 -28.46 -19.61
N ASN A 336 10.27 -28.69 -20.44
CA ASN A 336 9.47 -27.65 -21.11
C ASN A 336 8.04 -27.56 -20.56
N GLY A 337 7.80 -28.05 -19.34
CA GLY A 337 6.47 -28.14 -18.72
C GLY A 337 6.01 -26.83 -18.08
N VAL A 338 6.11 -25.72 -18.80
CA VAL A 338 5.69 -24.38 -18.37
C VAL A 338 4.89 -23.72 -19.50
N PRO A 339 3.75 -23.06 -19.21
CA PRO A 339 3.02 -22.31 -20.23
C PRO A 339 3.84 -21.18 -20.85
N GLU A 340 3.52 -20.86 -22.10
CA GLU A 340 4.05 -19.67 -22.76
C GLU A 340 3.63 -18.38 -22.00
N HIS A 341 4.42 -17.32 -22.11
CA HIS A 341 4.20 -16.03 -21.43
C HIS A 341 4.09 -16.12 -19.89
N THR A 342 4.78 -17.09 -19.27
CA THR A 342 5.02 -17.11 -17.83
C THR A 342 6.18 -16.15 -17.52
N VAL A 343 5.88 -15.00 -16.92
CA VAL A 343 6.84 -13.90 -16.64
C VAL A 343 7.10 -13.72 -15.15
N ALA A 344 8.11 -12.95 -14.78
CA ALA A 344 8.47 -12.71 -13.39
C ALA A 344 7.51 -11.73 -12.69
N GLU A 345 6.94 -12.16 -11.57
CA GLU A 345 6.13 -11.31 -10.65
C GLU A 345 4.95 -10.57 -11.31
N ALA A 346 4.51 -11.04 -12.48
CA ALA A 346 3.48 -10.40 -13.29
C ALA A 346 2.65 -11.44 -14.06
N ILE A 347 1.50 -10.99 -14.57
CA ILE A 347 0.65 -11.77 -15.45
C ILE A 347 0.48 -10.97 -16.73
N VAL A 348 0.92 -11.52 -17.86
CA VAL A 348 0.80 -10.87 -19.17
C VAL A 348 -0.69 -10.70 -19.51
N MET A 349 -1.05 -9.49 -19.94
CA MET A 349 -2.43 -9.12 -20.27
C MET A 349 -2.49 -8.45 -21.64
N LYS A 350 -3.63 -8.55 -22.31
CA LYS A 350 -3.98 -7.67 -23.45
C LYS A 350 -5.03 -6.67 -22.99
N PRO A 351 -4.95 -5.37 -23.35
CA PRO A 351 -3.95 -4.71 -24.22
C PRO A 351 -2.61 -4.44 -23.52
N ASN A 352 -1.64 -3.84 -24.22
CA ASN A 352 -0.36 -3.39 -23.65
C ASN A 352 -0.58 -2.55 -22.38
N GLN A 353 0.24 -2.80 -21.37
CA GLN A 353 0.21 -2.12 -20.09
C GLN A 353 1.44 -1.20 -19.97
N PRO A 354 1.35 -0.06 -19.28
CA PRO A 354 2.51 0.81 -19.04
C PRO A 354 3.44 0.22 -17.96
N GLY A 355 4.74 0.53 -18.04
CA GLY A 355 5.70 0.18 -16.99
C GLY A 355 5.91 -1.32 -16.79
N THR A 356 5.78 -2.09 -17.88
CA THR A 356 6.03 -3.54 -17.92
C THR A 356 7.49 -3.85 -18.15
N ASP A 357 7.91 -5.02 -17.69
CA ASP A 357 9.25 -5.56 -17.93
C ASP A 357 9.39 -6.05 -19.39
N TYR A 358 10.62 -6.15 -19.88
CA TYR A 358 10.90 -6.59 -21.25
C TYR A 358 10.44 -8.03 -21.55
N ASP A 359 10.33 -8.88 -20.52
CA ASP A 359 9.95 -10.28 -20.65
C ASP A 359 8.49 -10.50 -21.12
N TRP A 360 7.65 -9.45 -21.13
CA TRP A 360 6.31 -9.50 -21.73
C TRP A 360 6.35 -9.68 -23.25
N ASP A 361 7.32 -9.04 -23.90
CA ASP A 361 7.47 -8.98 -25.36
C ASP A 361 8.66 -9.81 -25.88
N ALA A 362 9.41 -10.45 -24.97
CA ALA A 362 10.50 -11.33 -25.33
C ALA A 362 10.00 -12.57 -26.09
N PRO A 363 10.85 -13.21 -26.94
CA PRO A 363 10.51 -14.47 -27.58
C PRO A 363 10.07 -15.53 -26.55
N THR A 364 8.98 -16.24 -26.85
CA THR A 364 8.40 -17.23 -25.91
C THR A 364 9.28 -18.46 -25.69
N LYS A 365 10.29 -18.68 -26.54
CA LYS A 365 11.26 -19.76 -26.45
C LYS A 365 12.66 -19.27 -26.77
N LEU A 366 13.64 -19.89 -26.12
CA LEU A 366 15.05 -19.74 -26.41
C LEU A 366 15.40 -20.44 -27.74
N THR A 367 16.36 -19.87 -28.47
CA THR A 367 16.90 -20.45 -29.71
C THR A 367 17.86 -21.62 -29.46
N SER A 368 18.40 -21.71 -28.24
CA SER A 368 19.29 -22.78 -27.81
C SER A 368 18.72 -23.48 -26.57
N PRO A 369 18.81 -24.82 -26.48
CA PRO A 369 18.40 -25.54 -25.29
C PRO A 369 19.32 -25.23 -24.10
N GLY A 370 18.75 -25.20 -22.90
CA GLY A 370 19.48 -25.15 -21.64
C GLY A 370 20.06 -26.50 -21.22
N ILE A 371 20.57 -26.58 -19.98
CA ILE A 371 21.35 -27.73 -19.48
C ILE A 371 20.61 -29.08 -19.52
N ASN A 372 19.28 -29.07 -19.35
CA ASN A 372 18.44 -30.28 -19.41
C ASN A 372 17.52 -30.29 -20.63
N GLY A 373 17.83 -29.51 -21.67
CA GLY A 373 17.03 -29.45 -22.91
C GLY A 373 15.83 -28.50 -22.86
N SER A 374 15.65 -27.74 -21.77
CA SER A 374 14.60 -26.72 -21.69
C SER A 374 14.84 -25.57 -22.67
N THR A 375 13.79 -25.06 -23.30
CA THR A 375 13.80 -23.86 -24.15
C THR A 375 13.02 -22.71 -23.50
N VAL A 376 12.68 -22.83 -22.22
CA VAL A 376 11.92 -21.83 -21.46
C VAL A 376 12.84 -20.69 -21.04
N PRO A 377 12.52 -19.42 -21.34
CA PRO A 377 13.23 -18.28 -20.78
C PRO A 377 13.07 -18.24 -19.25
N LEU A 378 14.19 -18.17 -18.52
CA LEU A 378 14.18 -18.12 -17.06
C LEU A 378 14.10 -16.67 -16.54
N PRO A 379 13.43 -16.43 -15.39
CA PRO A 379 13.28 -15.11 -14.78
C PRO A 379 14.56 -14.65 -14.06
N TYR A 380 14.57 -13.41 -13.58
CA TYR A 380 15.60 -12.84 -12.69
C TYR A 380 17.05 -12.89 -13.20
N GLY A 381 17.25 -13.07 -14.51
CA GLY A 381 18.58 -13.22 -15.11
C GLY A 381 19.24 -14.59 -14.85
N LEU A 382 18.46 -15.59 -14.44
CA LEU A 382 18.96 -16.97 -14.34
C LEU A 382 19.40 -17.48 -15.71
N ASP A 383 20.58 -18.07 -15.77
CA ASP A 383 21.23 -18.53 -16.98
C ASP A 383 20.71 -19.93 -17.36
N PRO A 384 19.95 -20.07 -18.45
CA PRO A 384 19.39 -21.35 -18.87
C PRO A 384 20.46 -22.38 -19.24
N ALA A 385 21.70 -21.95 -19.55
CA ALA A 385 22.81 -22.86 -19.82
C ALA A 385 23.36 -23.54 -18.54
N ARG A 386 23.03 -23.00 -17.35
CA ARG A 386 23.50 -23.51 -16.04
C ARG A 386 22.38 -24.02 -15.16
N VAL A 387 21.17 -23.48 -15.29
CA VAL A 387 20.04 -23.76 -14.39
C VAL A 387 19.03 -24.70 -15.07
N PRO A 388 18.84 -25.94 -14.58
CA PRO A 388 17.81 -26.83 -15.09
C PRO A 388 16.41 -26.41 -14.63
N LEU A 389 15.40 -26.90 -15.35
CA LEU A 389 13.99 -26.66 -15.07
C LEU A 389 13.18 -27.96 -15.08
N ALA A 390 12.23 -28.13 -14.18
CA ALA A 390 11.27 -29.23 -14.22
C ALA A 390 9.86 -28.69 -13.98
N GLY A 391 8.92 -28.97 -14.88
CA GLY A 391 7.52 -28.58 -14.71
C GLY A 391 6.52 -29.62 -15.20
N THR A 392 5.27 -29.50 -14.76
CA THR A 392 4.20 -30.50 -14.98
C THR A 392 3.17 -30.08 -16.03
N TYR A 393 3.24 -28.86 -16.57
CA TYR A 393 2.25 -28.38 -17.53
C TYR A 393 2.29 -29.19 -18.84
N THR A 394 1.13 -29.71 -19.24
CA THR A 394 0.93 -30.37 -20.52
C THR A 394 -0.44 -30.02 -21.09
N THR A 395 -0.58 -29.98 -22.41
CA THR A 395 -1.87 -29.74 -23.10
C THR A 395 -2.68 -31.02 -23.32
N GLY A 396 -2.09 -32.19 -23.04
CA GLY A 396 -2.66 -33.50 -23.25
C GLY A 396 -3.30 -34.10 -21.99
N ALA A 397 -3.24 -35.42 -21.89
CA ALA A 397 -3.73 -36.15 -20.73
C ALA A 397 -2.99 -35.72 -19.46
N GLN A 398 -3.76 -35.24 -18.48
CA GLN A 398 -3.22 -34.92 -17.16
C GLN A 398 -2.95 -36.20 -16.38
N GLN A 399 -1.92 -36.18 -15.54
CA GLN A 399 -1.59 -37.27 -14.64
C GLN A 399 -1.03 -36.71 -13.34
N GLN A 400 -1.08 -37.49 -12.27
CA GLN A 400 -0.42 -37.12 -11.03
C GLN A 400 1.09 -37.15 -11.25
N SER A 401 1.75 -36.06 -10.83
CA SER A 401 3.18 -35.87 -11.02
C SER A 401 3.88 -35.80 -9.68
N THR A 402 5.08 -36.40 -9.61
CA THR A 402 5.91 -36.40 -8.40
C THR A 402 7.37 -36.24 -8.78
N LEU A 403 8.09 -35.41 -8.02
CA LEU A 403 9.52 -35.20 -8.15
C LEU A 403 10.16 -35.10 -6.77
N VAL A 404 11.24 -35.84 -6.60
CA VAL A 404 12.11 -35.77 -5.44
C VAL A 404 13.53 -35.58 -5.96
N SER A 405 14.06 -34.37 -5.79
CA SER A 405 15.39 -34.05 -6.32
C SER A 405 16.49 -34.84 -5.60
N ALA A 406 17.69 -34.83 -6.19
CA ALA A 406 18.90 -35.22 -5.49
C ALA A 406 19.11 -34.36 -4.23
N TRP A 407 19.94 -34.87 -3.31
CA TRP A 407 20.42 -34.09 -2.17
C TRP A 407 21.41 -33.03 -2.63
N TYR A 408 21.14 -31.78 -2.28
CA TYR A 408 21.99 -30.61 -2.49
C TYR A 408 22.72 -30.27 -1.18
N LEU A 409 24.05 -30.20 -1.23
CA LEU A 409 24.86 -29.90 -0.04
C LEU A 409 24.66 -28.46 0.41
N LEU A 410 24.33 -28.27 1.70
CA LEU A 410 24.28 -26.92 2.26
C LEU A 410 25.67 -26.38 2.53
N PRO A 411 25.90 -25.08 2.24
CA PRO A 411 27.07 -24.40 2.76
C PRO A 411 27.01 -24.31 4.29
N LYS A 412 28.19 -24.14 4.91
CA LYS A 412 28.29 -23.88 6.35
C LYS A 412 27.46 -22.65 6.73
N PRO A 413 26.87 -22.64 7.94
CA PRO A 413 26.10 -21.51 8.39
C PRO A 413 26.92 -20.25 8.62
N ASP A 414 26.36 -19.12 8.20
CA ASP A 414 26.79 -17.79 8.58
C ASP A 414 25.59 -16.83 8.71
N ASP A 415 25.87 -15.58 9.07
CA ASP A 415 24.87 -14.53 9.26
C ASP A 415 24.49 -13.81 7.95
N GLY A 416 25.32 -13.94 6.90
CA GLY A 416 25.14 -13.28 5.61
C GLY A 416 24.17 -14.01 4.67
N HIS A 417 23.94 -15.30 4.90
CA HIS A 417 23.13 -16.17 4.06
C HIS A 417 21.92 -16.75 4.83
N PRO A 418 20.90 -15.92 5.14
CA PRO A 418 19.84 -16.27 6.08
C PRO A 418 18.71 -17.15 5.49
N LEU A 419 18.71 -17.44 4.19
CA LEU A 419 17.65 -18.22 3.54
C LEU A 419 18.16 -19.10 2.39
N VAL A 420 17.38 -20.13 2.09
CA VAL A 420 17.45 -20.92 0.85
C VAL A 420 16.29 -20.49 -0.05
N VAL A 421 16.53 -20.35 -1.34
CA VAL A 421 15.55 -19.91 -2.34
C VAL A 421 15.38 -20.97 -3.41
N VAL A 422 14.12 -21.20 -3.82
CA VAL A 422 13.76 -21.99 -5.00
C VAL A 422 12.93 -21.10 -5.91
N THR A 423 13.40 -20.88 -7.14
CA THR A 423 12.60 -20.17 -8.14
C THR A 423 11.57 -21.14 -8.72
N ALA A 424 10.30 -20.78 -8.62
CA ALA A 424 9.19 -21.65 -8.98
C ALA A 424 8.04 -20.88 -9.65
N ALA A 425 7.17 -21.61 -10.34
CA ALA A 425 5.94 -21.10 -10.91
C ALA A 425 4.82 -22.13 -10.76
N GLY A 426 3.58 -21.70 -10.97
CA GLY A 426 2.40 -22.55 -10.82
C GLY A 426 1.62 -22.28 -9.53
N LYS A 427 0.63 -23.13 -9.28
CA LYS A 427 -0.24 -23.04 -8.10
C LYS A 427 0.39 -23.80 -6.94
N ILE A 428 1.12 -23.09 -6.07
CA ILE A 428 1.91 -23.66 -4.98
C ILE A 428 1.30 -23.24 -3.63
N ALA A 429 1.24 -24.18 -2.69
CA ALA A 429 0.83 -23.88 -1.32
C ALA A 429 1.94 -23.16 -0.55
N GLY A 430 1.61 -22.06 0.13
CA GLY A 430 2.61 -21.26 0.86
C GLY A 430 2.02 -20.31 1.88
N ASN A 431 2.87 -19.84 2.79
CA ASN A 431 2.51 -18.83 3.78
C ASN A 431 2.86 -17.42 3.28
N SER A 432 2.02 -16.44 3.64
CA SER A 432 2.28 -15.02 3.36
C SER A 432 1.71 -14.13 4.45
N VAL A 433 2.27 -12.93 4.61
CA VAL A 433 1.75 -11.97 5.60
C VAL A 433 0.32 -11.52 5.29
N LEU A 434 -0.01 -11.32 4.01
CA LEU A 434 -1.28 -10.73 3.60
C LEU A 434 -2.43 -11.75 3.66
N HIS A 435 -2.18 -12.97 3.21
CA HIS A 435 -3.18 -14.03 3.03
C HIS A 435 -3.12 -15.12 4.11
N GLY A 436 -2.06 -15.16 4.93
CA GLY A 436 -1.84 -16.19 5.94
C GLY A 436 -1.34 -17.48 5.29
N TYR A 437 -2.25 -18.21 4.65
CA TYR A 437 -1.95 -19.43 3.91
C TYR A 437 -2.79 -19.49 2.63
N THR A 438 -2.13 -19.64 1.49
CA THR A 438 -2.80 -19.87 0.20
C THR A 438 -2.64 -21.36 -0.15
N PRO A 439 -3.73 -22.12 -0.34
CA PRO A 439 -3.65 -23.52 -0.71
C PRO A 439 -3.25 -23.70 -2.19
N GLY A 440 -2.60 -24.83 -2.49
CA GLY A 440 -2.12 -25.18 -3.83
C GLY A 440 -1.46 -26.55 -3.85
N GLN A 441 -0.67 -26.82 -4.89
CA GLN A 441 0.16 -28.01 -5.00
C GLN A 441 1.36 -27.95 -4.05
N THR A 442 1.97 -29.10 -3.77
CA THR A 442 3.05 -29.20 -2.78
C THR A 442 4.38 -28.88 -3.42
N VAL A 443 5.10 -27.87 -2.90
CA VAL A 443 6.54 -27.72 -3.09
C VAL A 443 7.14 -27.46 -1.71
N VAL A 444 7.87 -28.43 -1.18
CA VAL A 444 8.49 -28.35 0.14
C VAL A 444 9.98 -28.61 0.04
N LEU A 445 10.73 -27.94 0.90
CA LEU A 445 12.16 -28.20 1.05
C LEU A 445 12.35 -29.19 2.18
N GLU A 446 12.82 -30.39 1.84
CA GLU A 446 13.14 -31.44 2.80
C GLU A 446 14.62 -31.37 3.16
N TYR A 447 14.98 -31.50 4.44
CA TYR A 447 16.36 -31.44 4.91
C TYR A 447 16.79 -32.75 5.58
N ALA A 448 18.10 -33.02 5.55
CA ALA A 448 18.73 -34.17 6.18
C ALA A 448 19.81 -33.76 7.18
N MET A 449 19.97 -34.60 8.21
CA MET A 449 20.93 -34.46 9.31
C MET A 449 22.17 -35.32 9.06
N PRO A 450 23.31 -35.04 9.71
CA PRO A 450 24.50 -35.87 9.57
C PRO A 450 24.25 -37.25 10.20
N GLY A 451 24.74 -38.31 9.57
CA GLY A 451 24.61 -39.68 10.07
C GLY A 451 25.65 -40.63 9.47
N PRO A 452 25.86 -41.81 10.07
CA PRO A 452 26.90 -42.77 9.66
C PRO A 452 26.58 -43.56 8.38
N GLY A 453 25.62 -43.10 7.57
CA GLY A 453 25.13 -43.80 6.38
C GLY A 453 24.45 -42.87 5.38
N ALA A 454 23.54 -43.41 4.57
CA ALA A 454 22.78 -42.61 3.61
C ALA A 454 21.97 -41.50 4.32
N LEU A 455 21.90 -40.33 3.69
CA LEU A 455 21.12 -39.20 4.20
C LEU A 455 19.63 -39.55 4.21
N VAL A 456 19.04 -39.57 5.41
CA VAL A 456 17.60 -39.75 5.61
C VAL A 456 16.92 -38.39 5.85
N PRO A 457 15.69 -38.19 5.35
CA PRO A 457 14.91 -37.01 5.67
C PRO A 457 14.67 -36.85 7.17
N ALA A 458 14.86 -35.63 7.68
CA ALA A 458 14.61 -35.29 9.08
C ALA A 458 13.44 -34.32 9.26
N GLY A 459 13.06 -33.57 8.23
CA GLY A 459 11.91 -32.67 8.26
C GLY A 459 11.66 -31.96 6.94
N ARG A 460 10.51 -31.28 6.86
CA ARG A 460 10.07 -30.52 5.68
C ARG A 460 9.71 -29.10 6.05
N MET A 461 9.90 -28.19 5.12
CA MET A 461 9.57 -26.76 5.25
C MET A 461 8.56 -26.35 4.20
N VAL A 462 7.52 -25.64 4.63
CA VAL A 462 6.57 -24.94 3.74
C VAL A 462 7.18 -23.60 3.34
N PRO A 463 7.08 -23.19 2.06
CA PRO A 463 7.65 -21.94 1.61
C PRO A 463 6.90 -20.73 2.16
N ASP A 464 7.64 -19.63 2.31
CA ASP A 464 7.07 -18.29 2.37
C ASP A 464 6.95 -17.78 0.90
N ASP A 465 5.71 -17.60 0.41
CA ASP A 465 5.37 -17.21 -0.97
C ASP A 465 4.52 -15.94 -1.00
N LEU A 466 5.02 -14.89 -1.65
CA LEU A 466 4.35 -13.59 -1.74
C LEU A 466 3.20 -13.56 -2.78
N TYR A 467 3.31 -14.36 -3.85
CA TYR A 467 2.44 -14.28 -5.02
C TYR A 467 1.53 -15.51 -5.16
N GLY A 468 1.12 -16.11 -4.04
CA GLY A 468 0.28 -17.31 -4.02
C GLY A 468 -1.03 -17.16 -4.82
N GLU A 469 -1.62 -15.96 -4.82
CA GLU A 469 -2.83 -15.63 -5.58
C GLU A 469 -2.58 -15.37 -7.09
N GLN A 470 -1.31 -15.33 -7.53
CA GLN A 470 -0.91 -15.17 -8.94
C GLN A 470 -0.18 -16.42 -9.45
N PRO A 471 -0.89 -17.57 -9.60
CA PRO A 471 -0.29 -18.87 -9.89
C PRO A 471 0.55 -18.91 -11.18
N LYS A 472 0.32 -18.01 -12.13
CA LYS A 472 0.98 -17.99 -13.45
C LYS A 472 2.22 -17.09 -13.52
N ALA A 473 2.71 -16.60 -12.40
CA ALA A 473 3.94 -15.80 -12.33
C ALA A 473 5.10 -16.64 -11.80
N TRP A 474 6.29 -16.44 -12.38
CA TRP A 474 7.55 -16.83 -11.78
C TRP A 474 7.76 -16.04 -10.49
N ARG A 475 8.17 -16.75 -9.43
CA ARG A 475 8.45 -16.16 -8.12
C ARG A 475 9.54 -16.94 -7.38
N ASN A 476 10.16 -16.28 -6.41
CA ASN A 476 11.15 -16.89 -5.53
C ASN A 476 10.48 -17.37 -4.23
N LEU A 477 10.36 -18.70 -4.07
CA LEU A 477 9.94 -19.33 -2.81
C LEU A 477 11.08 -19.23 -1.80
N ARG A 478 10.77 -18.84 -0.57
CA ARG A 478 11.77 -18.54 0.47
C ARG A 478 11.66 -19.54 1.61
N PHE A 479 12.80 -20.10 1.99
CA PHE A 479 12.92 -21.02 3.13
C PHE A 479 13.95 -20.45 4.11
N ALA A 480 13.49 -19.86 5.22
CA ALA A 480 14.36 -19.26 6.21
C ALA A 480 15.29 -20.30 6.84
N ARG A 481 16.61 -20.09 6.74
CA ARG A 481 17.62 -21.04 7.21
C ARG A 481 17.63 -21.18 8.73
N ALA A 482 17.18 -20.17 9.46
CA ALA A 482 17.02 -20.26 10.91
C ALA A 482 15.91 -21.24 11.37
N LYS A 483 15.02 -21.70 10.48
CA LYS A 483 13.96 -22.68 10.79
C LYS A 483 14.43 -24.14 10.66
N MET A 484 15.56 -24.41 9.99
CA MET A 484 16.17 -25.75 9.95
C MET A 484 17.21 -25.91 11.07
N PRO A 485 17.49 -27.14 11.54
CA PRO A 485 18.56 -27.39 12.50
C PRO A 485 19.92 -26.89 12.01
N ALA A 486 20.76 -26.40 12.92
CA ALA A 486 22.04 -25.78 12.58
C ALA A 486 23.05 -26.74 11.93
N ASP A 487 22.93 -28.03 12.22
CA ASP A 487 23.76 -29.11 11.70
C ASP A 487 23.16 -29.82 10.47
N ALA A 488 22.06 -29.30 9.88
CA ALA A 488 21.53 -29.83 8.63
C ALA A 488 22.59 -29.79 7.50
N VAL A 489 22.78 -30.92 6.81
CA VAL A 489 23.89 -31.11 5.85
C VAL A 489 23.45 -30.95 4.41
N ALA A 490 22.22 -31.37 4.10
CA ALA A 490 21.70 -31.36 2.74
C ALA A 490 20.21 -31.03 2.71
N VAL A 491 19.76 -30.47 1.58
CA VAL A 491 18.35 -30.24 1.27
C VAL A 491 17.99 -30.84 -0.07
N ARG A 492 16.71 -31.16 -0.28
CA ARG A 492 16.15 -31.53 -1.58
C ARG A 492 14.76 -30.96 -1.76
N VAL A 493 14.40 -30.70 -3.01
CA VAL A 493 13.06 -30.25 -3.39
C VAL A 493 12.16 -31.47 -3.51
N VAL A 494 11.01 -31.44 -2.86
CA VAL A 494 9.93 -32.41 -3.03
C VAL A 494 8.72 -31.67 -3.60
N ALA A 495 8.28 -32.10 -4.77
CA ALA A 495 7.20 -31.47 -5.52
C ALA A 495 6.14 -32.50 -5.92
N GLU A 496 4.88 -32.20 -5.64
CA GLU A 496 3.74 -33.06 -5.98
C GLU A 496 2.65 -32.22 -6.64
N ASP A 497 2.18 -32.67 -7.79
CA ASP A 497 1.02 -32.14 -8.50
C ASP A 497 -0.02 -33.25 -8.60
N LEU A 498 -0.99 -33.21 -7.69
CA LEU A 498 -2.00 -34.26 -7.56
C LEU A 498 -3.32 -33.86 -8.21
N SER A 499 -3.45 -32.59 -8.63
CA SER A 499 -4.61 -32.11 -9.38
C SER A 499 -4.53 -32.57 -10.82
N LEU A 500 -5.68 -32.92 -11.40
CA LEU A 500 -5.79 -33.22 -12.83
C LEU A 500 -6.41 -32.03 -13.59
N THR A 501 -6.52 -30.87 -12.95
CA THR A 501 -7.01 -29.65 -13.59
C THR A 501 -5.91 -29.11 -14.50
N PRO A 502 -6.15 -28.87 -15.80
CA PRO A 502 -5.09 -28.44 -16.73
C PRO A 502 -4.37 -27.13 -16.36
N GLU A 503 -5.03 -26.27 -15.58
CA GLU A 503 -4.49 -25.00 -15.09
C GLU A 503 -3.76 -25.12 -13.74
N ASP A 504 -3.84 -26.28 -13.10
CA ASP A 504 -3.04 -26.62 -11.92
C ASP A 504 -1.78 -27.31 -12.39
N TRP A 505 -0.68 -26.58 -12.37
CA TRP A 505 0.64 -27.08 -12.69
C TRP A 505 1.66 -26.47 -11.74
N ILE A 506 2.85 -27.04 -11.69
CA ILE A 506 4.00 -26.52 -10.96
C ILE A 506 5.25 -26.60 -11.80
N ALA A 507 6.18 -25.69 -11.54
CA ALA A 507 7.52 -25.71 -12.10
C ALA A 507 8.53 -25.28 -11.04
N VAL A 508 9.68 -25.96 -11.00
CA VAL A 508 10.73 -25.74 -10.01
C VAL A 508 12.11 -25.70 -10.66
N THR A 509 12.99 -24.93 -10.04
CA THR A 509 14.44 -24.90 -10.31
C THR A 509 15.19 -25.48 -9.10
N PRO A 510 16.50 -25.77 -9.20
CA PRO A 510 17.28 -26.18 -8.04
C PRO A 510 17.31 -25.11 -6.93
N PRO A 511 17.50 -25.51 -5.66
CA PRO A 511 17.68 -24.55 -4.58
C PRO A 511 19.01 -23.81 -4.73
N ARG A 512 19.03 -22.56 -4.26
CA ARG A 512 20.25 -21.74 -4.09
C ARG A 512 20.24 -20.99 -2.77
N VAL A 513 21.41 -20.57 -2.31
CA VAL A 513 21.61 -19.73 -1.13
C VAL A 513 22.10 -18.39 -1.69
N PRO A 514 21.24 -17.37 -1.75
CA PRO A 514 21.57 -16.08 -2.37
C PRO A 514 22.72 -15.37 -1.67
N ASP A 515 23.60 -14.75 -2.45
CA ASP A 515 24.53 -13.74 -1.96
C ASP A 515 23.77 -12.40 -1.84
N LEU A 516 23.54 -11.95 -0.61
CA LEU A 516 22.71 -10.78 -0.32
C LEU A 516 23.56 -9.58 0.07
N ARG A 517 23.21 -8.42 -0.49
CA ARG A 517 23.74 -7.12 -0.07
C ARG A 517 22.60 -6.13 0.16
N SER A 518 22.81 -5.09 0.97
CA SER A 518 21.77 -4.09 1.15
C SER A 518 21.52 -3.31 -0.15
N LEU A 519 20.29 -2.81 -0.34
CA LEU A 519 19.94 -1.98 -1.48
C LEU A 519 20.78 -0.70 -1.50
N GLN A 520 21.03 -0.11 -0.33
CA GLN A 520 21.89 1.06 -0.19
C GLN A 520 23.32 0.80 -0.70
N GLU A 521 23.90 -0.35 -0.39
CA GLU A 521 25.22 -0.72 -0.90
C GLU A 521 25.23 -0.96 -2.41
N TYR A 522 24.17 -1.56 -2.96
CA TYR A 522 24.10 -1.92 -4.38
C TYR A 522 23.79 -0.71 -5.28
N VAL A 523 22.75 0.06 -4.96
CA VAL A 523 22.29 1.21 -5.75
C VAL A 523 23.09 2.47 -5.43
N GLY A 524 23.50 2.64 -4.17
CA GLY A 524 24.17 3.84 -3.70
C GLY A 524 23.25 5.06 -3.60
N SER A 525 23.88 6.25 -3.57
CA SER A 525 23.22 7.55 -3.38
C SER A 525 23.49 8.57 -4.49
N THR A 526 24.15 8.15 -5.59
CA THR A 526 24.53 9.05 -6.69
C THR A 526 23.93 8.67 -8.02
N GLN A 527 23.58 7.39 -8.21
CA GLN A 527 22.96 6.93 -9.44
C GLN A 527 21.51 7.41 -9.52
N PRO A 528 21.06 7.96 -10.66
CA PRO A 528 19.67 8.37 -10.82
C PRO A 528 18.70 7.19 -10.74
N VAL A 529 17.71 7.30 -9.86
CA VAL A 529 16.65 6.30 -9.66
C VAL A 529 15.30 6.89 -10.04
N LEU A 530 14.47 6.11 -10.74
CA LEU A 530 13.06 6.39 -10.88
C LEU A 530 12.32 5.83 -9.65
N LEU A 531 12.03 6.71 -8.69
CA LEU A 531 11.25 6.37 -7.49
C LEU A 531 9.77 6.60 -7.80
N ASP A 532 8.96 5.53 -7.79
CA ASP A 532 7.52 5.68 -7.87
C ASP A 532 7.00 6.56 -6.71
N TRP A 533 5.93 7.30 -6.96
CA TRP A 533 5.47 8.34 -6.02
C TRP A 533 5.12 7.81 -4.61
N ALA A 534 4.80 6.53 -4.47
CA ALA A 534 4.44 5.90 -3.20
C ALA A 534 5.63 5.59 -2.28
N VAL A 535 6.85 5.45 -2.83
CA VAL A 535 8.00 4.91 -2.09
C VAL A 535 9.00 5.96 -1.62
N GLY A 536 8.94 7.19 -2.14
CA GLY A 536 9.99 8.20 -1.95
C GLY A 536 10.35 8.52 -0.49
N LEU A 537 9.39 8.48 0.44
CA LEU A 537 9.68 8.74 1.87
C LEU A 537 10.49 7.63 2.54
N ALA A 538 10.37 6.39 2.05
CA ALA A 538 11.07 5.25 2.63
C ALA A 538 12.50 5.08 2.09
N PHE A 539 12.83 5.73 0.96
CA PHE A 539 14.15 5.74 0.32
C PHE A 539 14.73 7.15 0.27
N PRO A 540 15.02 7.79 1.42
CA PRO A 540 15.41 9.20 1.48
C PRO A 540 16.84 9.48 0.97
N CYS A 541 17.65 8.44 0.73
CA CYS A 541 19.07 8.57 0.36
C CYS A 541 19.35 8.22 -1.11
N GLN A 542 18.34 7.80 -1.86
CA GLN A 542 18.43 7.49 -3.27
C GLN A 542 18.22 8.79 -4.04
N GLN A 543 19.12 9.09 -4.98
CA GLN A 543 19.02 10.30 -5.79
C GLN A 543 17.96 10.08 -6.88
N PRO A 544 16.80 10.77 -6.85
CA PRO A 544 15.85 10.68 -7.93
C PRO A 544 16.45 11.30 -9.20
N MET A 545 16.08 10.77 -10.37
CA MET A 545 16.44 11.39 -11.63
C MET A 545 15.89 12.83 -11.71
N LEU A 546 16.70 13.75 -12.20
CA LEU A 546 16.34 15.15 -12.36
C LEU A 546 16.00 15.50 -13.82
N HIS A 547 15.46 16.70 -14.04
CA HIS A 547 15.30 17.26 -15.37
C HIS A 547 15.77 18.71 -15.41
N ALA A 548 16.35 19.12 -16.53
CA ALA A 548 16.79 20.48 -16.77
C ALA A 548 16.45 20.89 -18.21
N ASN A 549 15.95 22.12 -18.38
CA ASN A 549 15.67 22.72 -19.70
C ASN A 549 14.81 21.84 -20.64
N GLY A 550 13.91 21.01 -20.10
CA GLY A 550 13.02 20.11 -20.86
C GLY A 550 13.58 18.72 -21.15
N ILE A 551 14.80 18.40 -20.71
CA ILE A 551 15.43 17.08 -20.86
C ILE A 551 15.56 16.41 -19.49
N ALA A 552 15.18 15.14 -19.39
CA ALA A 552 15.32 14.32 -18.19
C ALA A 552 16.61 13.50 -18.20
N GLU A 553 17.17 13.23 -17.02
CA GLU A 553 18.22 12.23 -16.84
C GLU A 553 17.69 10.81 -17.13
N ILE A 554 18.58 9.92 -17.54
CA ILE A 554 18.24 8.51 -17.80
C ILE A 554 18.46 7.71 -16.51
N PRO A 555 17.40 7.15 -15.88
CA PRO A 555 17.53 6.40 -14.64
C PRO A 555 18.23 5.05 -14.86
N LYS A 556 18.89 4.54 -13.82
CA LYS A 556 19.53 3.21 -13.81
C LYS A 556 18.67 2.13 -13.17
N PHE A 557 17.83 2.54 -12.23
CA PHE A 557 16.93 1.66 -11.50
C PHE A 557 15.54 2.29 -11.38
N ARG A 558 14.55 1.43 -11.14
CA ARG A 558 13.21 1.83 -10.69
C ARG A 558 12.87 1.12 -9.39
N ILE A 559 12.43 1.87 -8.38
CA ILE A 559 11.90 1.32 -7.13
C ILE A 559 10.39 1.51 -7.11
N THR A 560 9.65 0.42 -6.94
CA THR A 560 8.18 0.41 -6.99
C THR A 560 7.59 -0.09 -5.67
N PRO A 561 6.33 0.24 -5.35
CA PRO A 561 5.63 -0.35 -4.21
C PRO A 561 5.27 -1.83 -4.49
N ASP A 562 4.53 -2.46 -3.57
CA ASP A 562 4.05 -3.84 -3.68
C ASP A 562 3.20 -4.06 -4.95
N TYR A 563 2.99 -5.33 -5.32
CA TYR A 563 2.32 -5.72 -6.56
C TYR A 563 0.99 -5.00 -6.82
N SER A 564 0.14 -4.90 -5.80
CA SER A 564 -1.21 -4.35 -5.98
C SER A 564 -1.16 -2.84 -6.16
N ALA A 565 -0.36 -2.13 -5.35
CA ALA A 565 -0.16 -0.70 -5.46
C ALA A 565 0.52 -0.31 -6.79
N LYS A 566 1.52 -1.08 -7.24
CA LYS A 566 2.19 -0.84 -8.54
C LYS A 566 1.18 -0.91 -9.68
N LYS A 567 0.43 -2.02 -9.73
CA LYS A 567 -0.52 -2.31 -10.81
C LYS A 567 -1.71 -1.35 -10.87
N LEU A 568 -2.27 -1.00 -9.71
CA LEU A 568 -3.52 -0.24 -9.64
C LEU A 568 -3.30 1.27 -9.57
N ASP A 569 -2.19 1.70 -8.96
CA ASP A 569 -1.97 3.10 -8.63
C ASP A 569 -0.78 3.72 -9.37
N THR A 570 0.45 3.20 -9.21
CA THR A 570 1.63 3.91 -9.74
C THR A 570 1.75 3.79 -11.25
N ASP A 571 1.70 2.59 -11.83
CA ASP A 571 1.84 2.39 -13.28
C ASP A 571 0.77 3.13 -14.09
N THR A 572 -0.45 3.26 -13.54
CA THR A 572 -1.55 3.97 -14.21
C THR A 572 -1.49 5.49 -14.04
N TRP A 573 -0.83 5.98 -12.98
CA TRP A 573 -0.71 7.41 -12.70
C TRP A 573 0.39 8.07 -13.53
N GLU A 574 1.52 7.39 -13.70
CA GLU A 574 2.71 7.93 -14.37
C GLU A 574 2.98 7.30 -15.76
N ASP A 575 1.92 6.81 -16.40
CA ASP A 575 1.96 6.25 -17.75
C ASP A 575 2.21 7.31 -18.84
N GLY A 576 2.68 6.86 -20.00
CA GLY A 576 2.99 7.73 -21.13
C GLY A 576 1.77 8.39 -21.79
N THR A 577 0.58 7.79 -21.71
CA THR A 577 -0.61 8.34 -22.40
C THR A 577 -1.13 9.61 -21.71
N ASN A 578 -0.85 9.75 -20.42
CA ASN A 578 -1.17 10.92 -19.62
C ASN A 578 0.05 11.83 -19.34
N GLY A 579 1.18 11.56 -20.00
CA GLY A 579 2.41 12.36 -19.98
C GLY A 579 3.44 11.98 -18.91
N GLY A 580 3.19 10.94 -18.12
CA GLY A 580 4.07 10.48 -17.05
C GLY A 580 5.40 9.88 -17.52
N LEU A 581 6.25 9.57 -16.55
CA LEU A 581 7.67 9.24 -16.75
C LEU A 581 7.89 7.89 -17.46
N LEU A 582 6.92 6.97 -17.37
CA LEU A 582 7.00 5.67 -18.06
C LEU A 582 6.90 5.83 -19.58
N GLY A 583 6.28 6.91 -20.05
CA GLY A 583 6.30 7.27 -21.47
C GLY A 583 7.66 7.66 -22.02
N ILE A 584 8.68 7.83 -21.16
CA ILE A 584 10.07 8.03 -21.58
C ILE A 584 10.82 6.70 -21.44
N THR A 585 10.77 6.09 -20.25
CA THR A 585 11.57 4.88 -19.96
C THR A 585 11.19 3.70 -20.86
N ASP A 586 9.90 3.50 -21.14
CA ASP A 586 9.42 2.34 -21.90
C ASP A 586 9.87 2.37 -23.37
N LEU A 587 10.29 3.53 -23.90
CA LEU A 587 10.76 3.65 -25.28
C LEU A 587 12.26 3.43 -25.47
N LEU A 588 13.09 3.72 -24.46
CA LEU A 588 14.55 3.69 -24.60
C LEU A 588 15.27 2.73 -23.63
N LEU A 589 14.57 2.20 -22.63
CA LEU A 589 15.11 1.29 -21.62
C LEU A 589 14.35 -0.03 -21.62
N ARG A 590 15.09 -1.13 -21.40
CA ARG A 590 14.52 -2.42 -21.03
C ARG A 590 14.58 -2.56 -19.53
N ALA A 591 13.41 -2.77 -18.91
CA ALA A 591 13.32 -3.04 -17.49
C ALA A 591 13.39 -4.55 -17.22
N HIS A 592 14.15 -4.92 -16.19
CA HIS A 592 14.25 -6.29 -15.70
C HIS A 592 14.12 -6.29 -14.17
N VAL A 593 13.15 -7.04 -13.64
CA VAL A 593 13.01 -7.23 -12.19
C VAL A 593 14.20 -7.98 -11.59
N MET A 594 14.66 -7.50 -10.44
CA MET A 594 15.73 -8.10 -9.64
C MET A 594 15.16 -8.85 -8.43
N ALA A 595 15.86 -9.91 -8.01
CA ALA A 595 15.49 -10.65 -6.81
C ALA A 595 15.83 -9.81 -5.55
N THR A 596 14.80 -9.49 -4.77
CA THR A 596 14.94 -8.70 -3.53
C THR A 596 14.11 -9.27 -2.38
N TYR A 597 14.58 -9.05 -1.16
CA TYR A 597 14.04 -9.62 0.06
C TYR A 597 14.06 -8.58 1.17
N LEU A 598 13.02 -8.54 2.01
CA LEU A 598 13.07 -7.73 3.22
C LEU A 598 13.76 -8.51 4.34
N SER A 599 14.79 -7.94 4.94
CA SER A 599 15.55 -8.58 6.01
C SER A 599 14.62 -9.03 7.13
N ARG A 600 14.64 -10.33 7.48
CA ARG A 600 13.88 -10.95 8.57
C ARG A 600 12.35 -10.95 8.47
N ASP A 601 11.75 -10.32 7.46
CA ASP A 601 10.31 -10.40 7.15
C ASP A 601 10.12 -11.03 5.76
N TRP A 602 10.54 -12.29 5.64
CA TRP A 602 10.67 -13.00 4.37
C TRP A 602 9.33 -13.24 3.65
N ALA A 603 8.22 -13.22 4.38
CA ALA A 603 6.87 -13.45 3.86
C ALA A 603 6.12 -12.14 3.51
N ARG A 604 6.84 -11.01 3.47
CA ARG A 604 6.29 -9.70 3.09
C ARG A 604 6.77 -9.26 1.70
N ASP A 605 5.82 -8.77 0.90
CA ASP A 605 6.09 -7.96 -0.29
C ASP A 605 6.32 -6.51 0.14
N TRP A 606 7.55 -6.02 -0.05
CA TRP A 606 7.92 -4.64 0.24
C TRP A 606 7.75 -3.72 -0.98
N GLY A 607 7.60 -4.31 -2.15
CA GLY A 607 7.85 -3.69 -3.43
C GLY A 607 8.91 -4.43 -4.21
N SER A 608 9.48 -3.76 -5.21
CA SER A 608 10.43 -4.37 -6.13
C SER A 608 11.42 -3.38 -6.70
N LEU A 609 12.55 -3.92 -7.17
CA LEU A 609 13.63 -3.18 -7.82
C LEU A 609 13.73 -3.68 -9.27
N ARG A 610 13.61 -2.77 -10.24
CA ARG A 610 13.99 -3.05 -11.64
C ARG A 610 15.33 -2.41 -11.95
N LYS A 611 16.14 -3.10 -12.73
CA LYS A 611 17.30 -2.54 -13.42
C LYS A 611 16.89 -2.13 -14.83
N PHE A 612 17.42 -0.99 -15.29
CA PHE A 612 17.25 -0.53 -16.66
C PHE A 612 18.52 -0.76 -17.47
N ASP A 613 18.36 -1.35 -18.66
CA ASP A 613 19.42 -1.47 -19.66
C ASP A 613 19.03 -0.66 -20.91
N THR A 614 19.97 0.13 -21.42
CA THR A 614 19.76 0.98 -22.60
C THR A 614 19.67 0.15 -23.87
N LEU A 615 18.72 0.47 -24.75
CA LEU A 615 18.60 -0.20 -26.05
C LEU A 615 19.80 0.04 -26.98
N VAL A 616 20.37 1.25 -26.91
CA VAL A 616 21.48 1.71 -27.74
C VAL A 616 22.48 2.43 -26.85
N ASP A 617 23.76 2.19 -27.09
CA ASP A 617 24.84 2.97 -26.47
C ASP A 617 24.96 4.32 -27.18
N ALA A 618 24.35 5.35 -26.60
CA ALA A 618 24.34 6.72 -27.14
C ALA A 618 24.63 7.73 -26.01
N PRO A 619 25.59 8.65 -26.20
CA PRO A 619 25.89 9.66 -25.20
C PRO A 619 24.80 10.75 -25.14
N PRO A 620 24.69 11.49 -24.01
CA PRO A 620 23.81 12.65 -23.92
C PRO A 620 24.14 13.73 -24.96
N ALA A 621 23.12 14.44 -25.44
CA ALA A 621 23.28 15.53 -26.39
C ALA A 621 23.83 16.82 -25.74
N GLN A 622 24.54 17.63 -26.52
CA GLN A 622 24.88 19.01 -26.15
C GLN A 622 23.70 19.92 -26.48
N LEU A 623 23.23 20.71 -25.50
CA LEU A 623 22.09 21.60 -25.68
C LEU A 623 22.56 23.00 -26.10
N GLU A 624 22.02 23.51 -27.20
CA GLU A 624 22.17 24.92 -27.57
C GLU A 624 21.16 25.76 -26.79
N LEU A 625 21.65 26.45 -25.76
CA LEU A 625 20.82 27.27 -24.88
C LEU A 625 20.85 28.73 -25.31
N GLY A 626 19.72 29.41 -25.13
CA GLY A 626 19.58 30.84 -25.36
C GLY A 626 18.54 31.45 -24.44
N THR A 627 18.45 32.77 -24.45
CA THR A 627 17.45 33.51 -23.67
C THR A 627 16.65 34.45 -24.57
N ALA A 628 15.38 34.64 -24.24
CA ALA A 628 14.51 35.59 -24.92
C ALA A 628 13.51 36.18 -23.92
N THR A 629 13.42 37.50 -23.87
CA THR A 629 12.38 38.19 -23.08
C THR A 629 11.03 38.03 -23.74
N ARG A 630 10.04 37.53 -22.99
CA ARG A 630 8.65 37.35 -23.45
C ARG A 630 7.68 38.12 -22.55
N SER A 631 6.54 38.50 -23.13
CA SER A 631 5.43 39.09 -22.39
C SER A 631 4.68 38.02 -21.59
N GLY A 632 4.04 38.40 -20.48
CA GLY A 632 3.25 37.49 -19.64
C GLY A 632 1.98 36.89 -20.30
N LEU A 633 1.67 37.33 -21.52
CA LEU A 633 0.56 36.82 -22.34
C LEU A 633 1.02 36.00 -23.55
N TRP A 634 2.33 35.96 -23.82
CA TRP A 634 2.86 35.22 -24.96
C TRP A 634 2.71 33.71 -24.77
N SER A 635 2.42 32.99 -25.86
CA SER A 635 2.39 31.53 -25.93
C SER A 635 2.89 31.09 -27.31
N PRO A 636 3.75 30.05 -27.39
CA PRO A 636 4.20 29.49 -28.66
C PRO A 636 3.17 28.57 -29.33
N GLY A 637 2.04 28.30 -28.69
CA GLY A 637 1.05 27.30 -29.12
C GLY A 637 0.63 26.39 -27.97
N LYS A 638 -0.23 25.42 -28.28
CA LYS A 638 -0.72 24.42 -27.29
C LYS A 638 0.25 23.25 -27.17
N ILE A 639 0.34 22.68 -25.97
CA ILE A 639 0.99 21.40 -25.73
C ILE A 639 0.14 20.26 -26.32
N ARG A 640 0.80 19.31 -26.97
CA ARG A 640 0.18 18.06 -27.44
C ARG A 640 -0.17 17.17 -26.24
N ILE A 641 -1.45 16.90 -26.06
CA ILE A 641 -1.99 16.11 -24.93
C ILE A 641 -2.79 14.88 -25.40
N GLY A 642 -2.75 14.59 -26.70
CA GLY A 642 -3.53 13.54 -27.35
C GLY A 642 -3.24 13.49 -28.85
N PRO A 643 -3.76 12.46 -29.54
CA PRO A 643 -3.64 12.31 -30.99
C PRO A 643 -4.30 13.46 -31.77
#